data_AF-A0A4T0DH65-F1
#
_entry.id   AF-A0A4T0DH65-F1
#
_cell.length_a   1.000
_cell.length_b   1.000
_cell.length_c   1.000
_cell.angle_alpha   90.00
_cell.angle_beta   90.00
_cell.angle_gamma   90.00
#
_symmetry.space_group_name_H-M   'P 1'
#
loop_
_entity.id
_entity.type
_entity.pdbx_description
1 polymer ?
#
loop_
_entity_poly.entity_id
_entity_poly.type
_entity_poly.pdbx_seq_one_letter_code
_entity_poly.pdbx_strand_id
1 'polypeptide(L)'
;MRQFIEINQTAFSKILKKWDKTSKSRTKELYLSRAVEIQPCFNRDVIRDLSDQATSSLLELGAWAEGEKIEYVPSGDQQQRPQAGAQEDNDIEMQMQQAVNTGNVTLIMEWISRLGSTDEARERVNRIFLSTVNDAPLEMQKTLLETNLVDLSYVDEINERTCLHELAISGRVHSLTMVLERGANTTATDIYGRIPLHYACMRGHVEVIKDLVKYDSAHSMQGIESTSPNAAPVAESVDYKDLDNFTPLIHGIVHARFAAVQAVLELGARVDPSGEADHIPINLACQYGSVAIVDLLLQYHPQILPDAEGLYPQHLVPRSGRSPQILEMLKNYGANLDQPDKLYQWTPLFHAASEGHLSCLQSLLELGVDVDALDEKDLSAMYYAAWEGHLDCLRLLEKAGHGRGIAREEPAAAPATFQSILSSSAPIPASADMEAIPDLSLPPPIIPLRRYGHNFLDTTKTFIVISFDSQDSDAIEFYGDNKYPAARLTISSKSSDLIPRNIPLPIQDEFKVISFQIDNLDTFSIDFDIFPTFGSKVIARGAASSLVFSSRYSSSGNWHLELFDPRLRAIGRISFKYQVVTPFHGIPMEITQFATYWKATSQISSQPNALITGSSLSGDYMRIFVQATKDGVPVLYPSWAIPSTLASYGVRNDLISRLTYEQFSAIGKANGKGPESLKALLQSHPDQLAKRLATSWTSLHDVLEILPPQMHLDVHMLFPTKAEEELLQLGPTGNINEFVDASLKEVFDHASRLRGANEGFIRSIVFSSYNANICTALNWKQPNYPVLLCNDLGIEQAMSEEAEWPVYSSGRTTTSVKEAVRIAQSNNFMGLMCSSRLLELVPALIESVKTAGLVLIADVTNSTTQEQVARASFDALPDEVDGYLDNNAVLRFHESIDM
;
A
#
# COMPACT_ATOMS: atom_id res chain seq x y z
N MET A 1 9.02 -12.51 15.79
CA MET A 1 8.96 -13.38 16.99
C MET A 1 7.81 -14.41 16.96
N ARG A 2 6.56 -14.02 16.67
CA ARG A 2 5.40 -14.94 16.57
C ARG A 2 5.57 -16.07 15.54
N GLN A 3 6.05 -15.72 14.35
CA GLN A 3 6.33 -16.68 13.27
C GLN A 3 7.42 -17.69 13.69
N PHE A 4 8.43 -17.26 14.45
CA PHE A 4 9.50 -18.13 14.96
C PHE A 4 8.98 -19.14 16.00
N ILE A 5 8.06 -18.73 16.88
CA ILE A 5 7.43 -19.63 17.86
C ILE A 5 6.54 -20.65 17.17
N GLU A 6 5.72 -20.22 16.20
CA GLU A 6 4.84 -21.12 15.44
C GLU A 6 5.65 -22.10 14.57
N ILE A 7 6.72 -21.64 13.90
CA ILE A 7 7.62 -22.49 13.12
C ILE A 7 8.32 -23.50 14.03
N ASN A 8 8.84 -23.07 15.18
CA ASN A 8 9.48 -23.98 16.13
C ASN A 8 8.50 -25.00 16.69
N GLN A 9 7.31 -24.58 17.14
CA GLN A 9 6.27 -25.49 17.63
C GLN A 9 5.89 -26.53 16.57
N THR A 10 5.76 -26.10 15.31
CA THR A 10 5.39 -26.98 14.19
C THR A 10 6.53 -27.93 13.82
N ALA A 11 7.77 -27.45 13.81
CA ALA A 11 8.97 -28.25 13.57
C ALA A 11 9.15 -29.32 14.65
N PHE A 12 9.06 -28.94 15.92
CA PHE A 12 9.14 -29.86 17.05
C PHE A 12 8.00 -30.89 17.05
N SER A 13 6.77 -30.48 16.74
CA SER A 13 5.63 -31.40 16.61
C SER A 13 5.84 -32.42 15.48
N LYS A 14 6.41 -32.00 14.34
CA LYS A 14 6.74 -32.89 13.21
C LYS A 14 7.88 -33.85 13.56
N ILE A 15 8.91 -33.39 14.29
CA ILE A 15 10.02 -34.23 14.77
C ILE A 15 9.49 -35.28 15.77
N LEU A 16 8.67 -34.87 16.73
CA LEU A 16 8.04 -35.77 17.71
C LEU A 16 7.13 -36.80 17.03
N LYS A 17 6.31 -36.41 16.03
CA LYS A 17 5.50 -37.35 15.23
C LYS A 17 6.33 -38.37 14.43
N LYS A 18 7.51 -37.98 13.93
CA LYS A 18 8.42 -38.93 13.27
C LYS A 18 9.04 -39.90 14.29
N TRP A 19 9.34 -39.42 15.50
CA TRP A 19 9.89 -40.23 16.59
C TRP A 19 8.86 -41.16 17.25
N ASP A 20 7.59 -40.76 17.26
CA ASP A 20 6.42 -41.54 17.75
C ASP A 20 6.31 -42.91 17.07
N LYS A 21 6.68 -43.00 15.78
CA LYS A 21 6.75 -44.28 15.06
C LYS A 21 7.79 -45.26 15.62
N THR A 22 8.70 -44.82 16.50
CA THR A 22 9.83 -45.63 17.00
C THR A 22 9.81 -45.91 18.50
N SER A 23 9.00 -45.19 19.30
CA SER A 23 8.98 -45.29 20.76
C SER A 23 7.65 -45.84 21.28
N LYS A 24 7.66 -46.87 22.13
CA LYS A 24 6.46 -47.49 22.74
C LYS A 24 6.12 -47.00 24.15
N SER A 25 6.77 -45.93 24.64
CA SER A 25 6.64 -45.49 26.04
C SER A 25 5.84 -44.19 26.18
N ARG A 26 4.58 -44.32 26.64
CA ARG A 26 3.62 -43.22 26.87
C ARG A 26 4.09 -42.18 27.90
N THR A 27 4.97 -42.57 28.83
CA THR A 27 5.48 -41.65 29.87
C THR A 27 6.59 -40.73 29.35
N LYS A 28 7.44 -41.24 28.43
CA LYS A 28 8.45 -40.40 27.75
C LYS A 28 7.80 -39.42 26.78
N GLU A 29 6.70 -39.83 26.15
CA GLU A 29 5.87 -38.99 25.28
C GLU A 29 5.31 -37.78 26.04
N LEU A 30 4.69 -38.01 27.21
CA LEU A 30 4.16 -36.95 28.08
C LEU A 30 5.23 -36.00 28.64
N TYR A 31 6.43 -36.52 28.92
CA TYR A 31 7.54 -35.72 29.43
C TYR A 31 8.13 -34.82 28.34
N LEU A 32 8.34 -35.34 27.13
CA LEU A 32 8.83 -34.58 25.98
C LEU A 32 7.79 -33.60 25.43
N SER A 33 6.51 -33.97 25.41
CA SER A 33 5.44 -33.05 24.99
C SER A 33 5.35 -31.82 25.91
N ARG A 34 5.59 -32.01 27.22
CA ARG A 34 5.66 -30.91 28.20
C ARG A 34 6.97 -30.12 28.15
N ALA A 35 8.10 -30.77 27.89
CA ALA A 35 9.40 -30.11 27.84
C ALA A 35 9.62 -29.29 26.55
N VAL A 36 8.86 -29.62 25.49
CA VAL A 36 8.92 -28.98 24.17
C VAL A 36 7.75 -28.01 23.94
N GLU A 37 6.76 -27.99 24.84
CA GLU A 37 5.87 -26.85 24.99
C GLU A 37 6.72 -25.66 25.43
N ILE A 38 7.16 -24.85 24.46
CA ILE A 38 7.67 -23.51 24.74
C ILE A 38 6.50 -22.78 25.39
N GLN A 39 6.47 -22.74 26.72
CA GLN A 39 5.57 -21.84 27.42
C GLN A 39 5.94 -20.46 26.92
N PRO A 40 5.00 -19.73 26.28
CA PRO A 40 5.31 -18.38 25.89
C PRO A 40 5.71 -17.67 27.17
N CYS A 41 6.91 -17.09 27.21
CA CYS A 41 7.39 -16.26 28.32
C CYS A 41 6.42 -15.11 28.65
N PHE A 42 5.42 -14.91 27.79
CA PHE A 42 4.24 -14.12 28.03
C PHE A 42 2.97 -14.98 27.85
N ASN A 43 2.25 -15.23 28.94
CA ASN A 43 0.89 -15.73 28.84
C ASN A 43 0.04 -14.68 28.08
N ARG A 44 -0.68 -15.10 27.03
CA ARG A 44 -1.51 -14.20 26.20
C ARG A 44 -2.52 -13.43 27.04
N ASP A 45 -3.06 -14.07 28.08
CA ASP A 45 -3.98 -13.43 29.01
C ASP A 45 -3.27 -12.35 29.83
N VAL A 46 -2.04 -12.64 30.29
CA VAL A 46 -1.24 -11.67 31.05
C VAL A 46 -0.86 -10.45 30.21
N ILE A 47 -0.48 -10.62 28.94
CA ILE A 47 -0.20 -9.47 28.06
C ILE A 47 -1.46 -8.66 27.81
N ARG A 48 -2.60 -9.32 27.58
CA ARG A 48 -3.89 -8.64 27.39
C ARG A 48 -4.21 -7.80 28.61
N ASP A 49 -4.08 -8.39 29.80
CA ASP A 49 -4.42 -7.73 31.06
C ASP A 49 -3.44 -6.57 31.36
N LEU A 50 -2.13 -6.75 31.16
CA LEU A 50 -1.13 -5.69 31.30
C LEU A 50 -1.36 -4.55 30.31
N SER A 51 -1.71 -4.86 29.07
CA SER A 51 -1.99 -3.83 28.06
C SER A 51 -3.31 -3.11 28.35
N ASP A 52 -4.33 -3.82 28.82
CA ASP A 52 -5.59 -3.21 29.27
C ASP A 52 -5.37 -2.32 30.50
N GLN A 53 -4.41 -2.67 31.37
CA GLN A 53 -4.00 -1.85 32.51
C GLN A 53 -3.24 -0.61 32.05
N ALA A 54 -2.23 -0.76 31.20
CA ALA A 54 -1.45 0.35 30.62
C ALA A 54 -2.34 1.33 29.86
N THR A 55 -3.29 0.84 29.06
CA THR A 55 -4.28 1.66 28.33
C THR A 55 -5.14 2.46 29.31
N SER A 56 -5.51 1.87 30.46
CA SER A 56 -6.32 2.58 31.47
C SER A 56 -5.51 3.64 32.19
N SER A 57 -4.29 3.31 32.60
CA SER A 57 -3.39 4.25 33.25
C SER A 57 -3.04 5.42 32.33
N LEU A 58 -2.89 5.20 31.02
CA LEU A 58 -2.71 6.29 30.05
C LEU A 58 -3.94 7.20 29.96
N LEU A 59 -5.13 6.63 29.93
CA LEU A 59 -6.38 7.41 29.92
C LEU A 59 -6.56 8.21 31.22
N GLU A 60 -6.21 7.63 32.37
CA GLU A 60 -6.25 8.26 33.69
C GLU A 60 -5.22 9.40 33.82
N LEU A 61 -3.96 9.16 33.40
CA LEU A 61 -2.91 10.18 33.39
C LEU A 61 -3.27 11.34 32.45
N GLY A 62 -3.87 11.04 31.29
CA GLY A 62 -4.40 12.07 30.40
C GLY A 62 -5.52 12.89 31.04
N ALA A 63 -6.40 12.27 31.84
CA ALA A 63 -7.42 12.98 32.60
C ALA A 63 -6.81 13.90 33.68
N TRP A 64 -5.78 13.42 34.38
CA TRP A 64 -5.08 14.21 35.40
C TRP A 64 -4.32 15.39 34.82
N ALA A 65 -3.63 15.20 33.68
CA ALA A 65 -2.87 16.25 33.00
C ALA A 65 -3.74 17.45 32.58
N GLU A 66 -5.04 17.23 32.39
CA GLU A 66 -6.00 18.25 31.97
C GLU A 66 -6.90 18.77 33.10
N GLY A 67 -6.65 18.34 34.33
CA GLY A 67 -7.35 18.83 35.52
C GLY A 67 -8.71 18.16 35.80
N GLU A 68 -9.05 17.08 35.11
CA GLU A 68 -10.25 16.29 35.39
C GLU A 68 -9.92 15.14 36.36
N LYS A 69 -10.45 15.21 37.59
CA LYS A 69 -10.36 14.11 38.58
C LYS A 69 -11.44 13.08 38.31
N ILE A 70 -11.19 12.14 37.40
CA ILE A 70 -12.07 10.99 37.17
C ILE A 70 -11.32 9.73 37.62
N GLU A 71 -11.83 9.06 38.65
CA GLU A 71 -11.41 7.71 39.01
C GLU A 71 -12.18 6.72 38.12
N TYR A 72 -11.45 5.98 37.27
CA TYR A 72 -12.07 4.93 36.46
C TYR A 72 -12.36 3.72 37.36
N VAL A 73 -13.57 3.65 37.90
CA VAL A 73 -13.97 2.52 38.76
C VAL A 73 -14.12 1.27 37.88
N PRO A 74 -13.32 0.21 38.10
CA PRO A 74 -13.46 -1.02 37.36
C PRO A 74 -14.82 -1.65 37.67
N SER A 75 -15.41 -2.30 36.66
CA SER A 75 -16.57 -3.15 36.88
C SER A 75 -16.14 -4.39 37.68
N GLY A 76 -16.29 -4.33 39.01
CA GLY A 76 -16.33 -5.49 39.90
C GLY A 76 -14.98 -6.04 40.37
N ASP A 77 -14.78 -5.94 41.68
CA ASP A 77 -13.80 -6.66 42.53
C ASP A 77 -12.30 -6.45 42.26
N GLN A 78 -11.74 -5.43 42.92
CA GLN A 78 -10.62 -5.64 43.84
C GLN A 78 -10.52 -4.47 44.83
N GLN A 79 -10.70 -4.78 46.12
CA GLN A 79 -10.43 -3.86 47.22
C GLN A 79 -8.91 -3.60 47.30
N GLN A 80 -8.47 -2.41 46.89
CA GLN A 80 -7.22 -1.83 47.39
C GLN A 80 -7.57 -0.66 48.31
N ARG A 81 -7.09 -0.76 49.57
CA ARG A 81 -7.19 0.28 50.57
C ARG A 81 -6.38 1.51 50.11
N PRO A 82 -6.91 2.75 50.17
CA PRO A 82 -6.09 3.93 50.03
C PRO A 82 -5.21 4.11 51.28
N GLN A 83 -3.89 4.19 51.10
CA GLN A 83 -2.96 4.63 52.14
C GLN A 83 -2.98 6.16 52.23
N ALA A 84 -3.63 6.69 53.26
CA ALA A 84 -3.79 8.14 53.49
C ALA A 84 -2.49 8.89 53.90
N GLY A 85 -1.32 8.24 53.89
CA GLY A 85 -0.02 8.85 54.23
C GLY A 85 0.76 9.41 53.03
N ALA A 86 0.47 8.95 51.80
CA ALA A 86 1.23 9.35 50.61
C ALA A 86 0.93 10.77 50.11
N GLN A 87 -0.22 11.35 50.51
CA GLN A 87 -0.70 12.62 49.98
C GLN A 87 -0.01 13.82 50.64
N GLU A 88 0.23 13.77 51.96
CA GLU A 88 0.94 14.82 52.68
C GLU A 88 2.44 14.85 52.32
N ASP A 89 3.04 13.67 52.07
CA ASP A 89 4.43 13.55 51.65
C ASP A 89 4.68 14.13 50.24
N ASN A 90 3.74 13.94 49.31
CA ASN A 90 3.81 14.52 47.96
C ASN A 90 3.68 16.05 47.95
N ASP A 91 2.83 16.62 48.81
CA ASP A 91 2.66 18.07 48.93
C ASP A 91 3.93 18.75 49.47
N ILE A 92 4.63 18.08 50.39
CA ILE A 92 5.93 18.53 50.92
C ILE A 92 6.99 18.48 49.82
N GLU A 93 7.06 17.39 49.07
CA GLU A 93 8.03 17.26 47.98
C GLU A 93 7.81 18.31 46.88
N MET A 94 6.56 18.59 46.51
CA MET A 94 6.22 19.63 45.54
C MET A 94 6.63 21.04 46.01
N GLN A 95 6.43 21.35 47.30
CA GLN A 95 6.91 22.61 47.88
C GLN A 95 8.43 22.71 47.88
N MET A 96 9.13 21.59 48.10
CA MET A 96 10.59 21.53 48.04
C MET A 96 11.12 21.73 46.62
N GLN A 97 10.54 21.06 45.63
CA GLN A 97 10.90 21.25 44.22
C GLN A 97 10.70 22.72 43.80
N GLN A 98 9.60 23.36 44.21
CA GLN A 98 9.36 24.78 43.98
C GLN A 98 10.41 25.67 44.68
N ALA A 99 10.79 25.36 45.92
CA ALA A 99 11.82 26.11 46.65
C ALA A 99 13.21 26.01 46.00
N VAL A 100 13.55 24.83 45.46
CA VAL A 100 14.80 24.60 44.72
C VAL A 100 14.79 25.38 43.40
N ASN A 101 13.70 25.31 42.65
CA ASN A 101 13.55 26.02 41.37
C ASN A 101 13.56 27.56 41.54
N THR A 102 13.02 28.07 42.66
CA THR A 102 12.99 29.51 42.96
C THR A 102 14.27 30.04 43.60
N GLY A 103 15.24 29.18 43.94
CA GLY A 103 16.54 29.61 44.47
C GLY A 103 16.54 29.95 45.98
N ASN A 104 15.60 29.42 46.77
CA ASN A 104 15.50 29.74 48.20
C ASN A 104 16.45 28.90 49.06
N VAL A 105 17.71 29.35 49.15
CA VAL A 105 18.79 28.67 49.91
C VAL A 105 18.44 28.51 51.40
N THR A 106 17.79 29.51 52.01
CA THR A 106 17.51 29.50 53.46
C THR A 106 16.53 28.42 53.87
N LEU A 107 15.48 28.23 53.08
CA LEU A 107 14.46 27.22 53.34
C LEU A 107 15.08 25.82 53.20
N ILE A 108 15.87 25.59 52.16
CA ILE A 108 16.51 24.29 51.91
C ILE A 108 17.54 23.92 52.98
N MET A 109 18.35 24.88 53.46
CA MET A 109 19.29 24.62 54.57
C MET A 109 18.55 24.25 55.87
N GLU A 110 17.42 24.91 56.15
CA GLU A 110 16.57 24.54 57.29
C GLU A 110 16.00 23.13 57.13
N TRP A 111 15.54 22.78 55.93
CA TRP A 111 15.02 21.45 55.64
C TRP A 111 16.08 20.35 55.75
N ILE A 112 17.26 20.55 55.17
CA ILE A 112 18.38 19.61 55.25
C ILE A 112 18.81 19.42 56.71
N SER A 113 18.79 20.48 57.52
CA SER A 113 19.08 20.38 58.95
C SER A 113 18.02 19.58 59.74
N ARG A 114 16.75 19.62 59.31
CA ARG A 114 15.64 18.87 59.93
C ARG A 114 15.58 17.41 59.48
N LEU A 115 16.03 17.13 58.25
CA LEU A 115 15.95 15.82 57.59
C LEU A 115 17.21 14.97 57.73
N GLY A 116 18.34 15.55 58.18
CA GLY A 116 19.68 14.94 58.15
C GLY A 116 19.91 13.69 59.01
N SER A 117 18.89 13.04 59.57
CA SER A 117 19.03 11.85 60.44
C SER A 117 18.26 10.61 59.98
N THR A 118 17.49 10.65 58.90
CA THR A 118 16.62 9.54 58.47
C THR A 118 17.04 9.02 57.09
N ASP A 119 17.14 7.70 56.90
CA ASP A 119 17.54 7.13 55.59
C ASP A 119 16.56 7.50 54.46
N GLU A 120 15.26 7.64 54.78
CA GLU A 120 14.25 8.15 53.85
C GLU A 120 14.51 9.60 53.38
N ALA A 121 15.24 10.41 54.15
CA ALA A 121 15.59 11.76 53.75
C ALA A 121 16.61 11.78 52.62
N ARG A 122 17.55 10.83 52.61
CA ARG A 122 18.56 10.71 51.56
C ARG A 122 17.90 10.39 50.22
N GLU A 123 16.94 9.46 50.23
CA GLU A 123 16.17 9.10 49.05
C GLU A 123 15.30 10.26 48.54
N ARG A 124 14.63 11.00 49.43
CA ARG A 124 13.89 12.22 49.06
C ARG A 124 14.78 13.28 48.43
N VAL A 125 15.96 13.54 49.02
CA VAL A 125 16.93 14.50 48.48
C VAL A 125 17.41 14.08 47.08
N ASN A 126 17.65 12.78 46.85
CA ASN A 126 18.03 12.27 45.54
C ASN A 126 16.92 12.46 44.49
N ARG A 127 15.65 12.15 44.84
CA ARG A 127 14.48 12.35 43.97
C ARG A 127 14.27 13.82 43.60
N ILE A 128 14.41 14.71 44.58
CA ILE A 128 14.31 16.16 44.38
C ILE A 128 15.49 16.66 43.53
N PHE A 129 16.71 16.19 43.79
CA PHE A 129 17.87 16.59 43.00
C PHE A 129 17.73 16.16 41.53
N LEU A 130 17.26 14.94 41.27
CA LEU A 130 17.05 14.42 39.93
C LEU A 130 15.96 15.21 39.18
N SER A 131 14.80 15.44 39.80
CA SER A 131 13.68 16.18 39.19
C SER A 131 14.01 17.66 38.94
N THR A 132 14.84 18.28 39.79
CA THR A 132 15.19 19.70 39.69
C THR A 132 16.49 19.97 38.90
N VAL A 133 17.22 18.92 38.48
CA VAL A 133 18.51 19.06 37.78
C VAL A 133 18.39 19.87 36.48
N ASN A 134 17.23 19.81 35.85
CA ASN A 134 16.93 20.48 34.57
C ASN A 134 16.47 21.92 34.71
N ASP A 135 16.00 22.35 35.89
CA ASP A 135 15.37 23.66 36.11
C ASP A 135 16.12 24.52 37.14
N ALA A 136 16.68 23.92 38.19
CA ALA A 136 17.26 24.63 39.32
C ALA A 136 18.44 25.56 38.96
N PRO A 137 18.62 26.70 39.66
CA PRO A 137 19.79 27.56 39.50
C PRO A 137 21.11 26.85 39.84
N LEU A 138 22.21 27.22 39.20
CA LEU A 138 23.54 26.60 39.39
C LEU A 138 24.00 26.64 40.87
N GLU A 139 23.80 27.77 41.54
CA GLU A 139 24.15 27.94 42.96
C GLU A 139 23.37 26.96 43.87
N MET A 140 22.12 26.66 43.51
CA MET A 140 21.29 25.71 44.27
C MET A 140 21.78 24.29 44.10
N GLN A 141 22.13 23.90 42.87
CA GLN A 141 22.68 22.58 42.60
C GLN A 141 24.01 22.38 43.31
N LYS A 142 24.86 23.41 43.32
CA LYS A 142 26.11 23.42 44.08
C LYS A 142 25.89 23.23 45.57
N THR A 143 24.94 23.97 46.14
CA THR A 143 24.58 23.88 47.55
C THR A 143 24.08 22.48 47.91
N LEU A 144 23.22 21.88 47.08
CA LEU A 144 22.73 20.52 47.29
C LEU A 144 23.87 19.49 47.21
N LEU A 145 24.78 19.64 46.24
CA LEU A 145 25.96 18.78 46.13
C LEU A 145 26.91 18.92 47.33
N GLU A 146 27.15 20.13 47.84
CA GLU A 146 27.99 20.39 49.04
C GLU A 146 27.48 19.68 50.30
N THR A 147 26.20 19.31 50.36
CA THR A 147 25.64 18.59 51.51
C THR A 147 26.09 17.14 51.63
N ASN A 148 26.73 16.56 50.59
CA ASN A 148 27.14 15.15 50.50
C ASN A 148 26.02 14.13 50.75
N LEU A 149 24.75 14.56 50.70
CA LEU A 149 23.58 13.68 50.79
C LEU A 149 23.12 13.17 49.43
N VAL A 150 23.59 13.79 48.34
CA VAL A 150 23.23 13.43 46.96
C VAL A 150 24.07 12.25 46.50
N ASP A 151 23.41 11.15 46.15
CA ASP A 151 24.01 10.01 45.47
C ASP A 151 23.93 10.20 43.95
N LEU A 152 25.08 10.35 43.30
CA LEU A 152 25.17 10.55 41.85
C LEU A 152 24.86 9.27 41.05
N SER A 153 24.84 8.12 41.72
CA SER A 153 24.45 6.83 41.13
C SER A 153 22.95 6.53 41.27
N TYR A 154 22.18 7.42 41.92
CA TYR A 154 20.74 7.29 42.02
C TYR A 154 20.08 7.30 40.63
N VAL A 155 19.15 6.37 40.43
CA VAL A 155 18.40 6.18 39.20
C VAL A 155 16.92 6.45 39.44
N ASP A 156 16.27 7.01 38.44
CA ASP A 156 14.81 7.16 38.41
C ASP A 156 14.11 5.79 38.45
N GLU A 157 13.01 5.69 39.20
CA GLU A 157 12.27 4.43 39.38
C GLU A 157 11.53 3.96 38.11
N ILE A 158 11.28 4.85 37.14
CA ILE A 158 10.49 4.55 35.95
C ILE A 158 11.38 4.25 34.75
N ASN A 159 12.37 5.10 34.50
CA ASN A 159 13.20 5.02 33.28
C ASN A 159 14.66 4.61 33.55
N GLU A 160 15.03 4.39 34.80
CA GLU A 160 16.40 4.05 35.25
C GLU A 160 17.45 5.10 34.86
N ARG A 161 17.05 6.35 34.59
CA ARG A 161 17.98 7.42 34.25
C ARG A 161 18.64 8.01 35.48
N THR A 162 19.94 8.25 35.36
CA THR A 162 20.74 9.01 36.33
C THR A 162 20.65 10.52 36.08
N CYS A 163 21.14 11.31 37.04
CA CYS A 163 21.25 12.77 36.87
C CYS A 163 22.06 13.20 35.63
N LEU A 164 23.05 12.40 35.20
CA LEU A 164 23.83 12.67 33.98
C LEU A 164 22.99 12.52 32.71
N HIS A 165 22.03 11.59 32.66
CA HIS A 165 21.14 11.46 31.51
C HIS A 165 20.29 12.71 31.35
N GLU A 166 19.70 13.21 32.43
CA GLU A 166 18.86 14.41 32.41
C GLU A 166 19.68 15.67 32.06
N LEU A 167 20.90 15.79 32.59
CA LEU A 167 21.83 16.85 32.19
C LEU A 167 22.25 16.76 30.72
N ALA A 168 22.42 15.55 30.19
CA ALA A 168 22.70 15.32 28.78
C ALA A 168 21.49 15.59 27.87
N ILE A 169 20.25 15.47 28.38
CA ILE A 169 19.03 15.84 27.66
C ILE A 169 18.87 17.37 27.65
N SER A 170 19.07 18.04 28.79
CA SER A 170 18.89 19.48 28.93
C SER A 170 20.03 20.32 28.35
N GLY A 171 21.24 19.77 28.23
CA GLY A 171 22.39 20.47 27.67
C GLY A 171 23.07 21.44 28.65
N ARG A 172 22.87 21.27 29.97
CA ARG A 172 23.42 22.15 31.00
C ARG A 172 24.89 21.84 31.31
N VAL A 173 25.79 22.40 30.50
CA VAL A 173 27.25 22.18 30.57
C VAL A 173 27.84 22.42 31.97
N HIS A 174 27.55 23.56 32.60
CA HIS A 174 28.13 23.92 33.92
C HIS A 174 27.70 22.99 35.06
N SER A 175 26.44 22.53 35.03
CA SER A 175 25.92 21.57 36.00
C SER A 175 26.55 20.19 35.77
N LEU A 176 26.73 19.81 34.50
CA LEU A 176 27.39 18.58 34.10
C LEU A 176 28.85 18.55 34.54
N THR A 177 29.63 19.62 34.31
CA THR A 177 31.04 19.68 34.76
C THR A 177 31.15 19.52 36.28
N MET A 178 30.24 20.14 37.04
CA MET A 178 30.22 20.04 38.51
C MET A 178 29.93 18.62 39.00
N VAL A 179 29.02 17.91 38.34
CA VAL A 179 28.68 16.52 38.66
C VAL A 179 29.81 15.57 38.26
N LEU A 180 30.46 15.80 37.11
CA LEU A 180 31.63 15.02 36.67
C LEU A 180 32.83 15.17 37.60
N GLU A 181 33.13 16.38 38.08
CA GLU A 181 34.21 16.62 39.06
C GLU A 181 34.06 15.78 40.35
N ARG A 182 32.85 15.31 40.66
CA ARG A 182 32.54 14.49 41.83
C ARG A 182 32.53 12.97 41.58
N GLY A 183 32.95 12.50 40.41
CA GLY A 183 33.07 11.05 40.17
C GLY A 183 31.82 10.38 39.63
N ALA A 184 30.94 11.12 38.95
CA ALA A 184 29.71 10.55 38.39
C ALA A 184 30.01 9.52 37.28
N ASN A 185 29.24 8.42 37.25
CA ASN A 185 29.44 7.35 36.29
C ASN A 185 28.89 7.72 34.90
N THR A 186 29.78 7.92 33.93
CA THR A 186 29.47 8.27 32.53
C THR A 186 28.92 7.10 31.70
N THR A 187 29.09 5.87 32.16
CA THR A 187 28.66 4.64 31.44
C THR A 187 27.42 3.99 32.06
N ALA A 188 26.72 4.69 32.95
CA ALA A 188 25.45 4.19 33.50
C ALA A 188 24.41 4.08 32.39
N THR A 189 23.66 2.98 32.34
CA THR A 189 22.64 2.71 31.32
C THR A 189 21.22 2.92 31.87
N ASP A 190 20.33 3.42 31.02
CA ASP A 190 18.88 3.43 31.28
C ASP A 190 18.20 2.09 30.92
N ILE A 191 16.87 2.01 31.05
CA ILE A 191 16.06 0.83 30.69
C ILE A 191 16.21 0.37 29.24
N TYR A 192 16.64 1.26 28.34
CA TYR A 192 16.88 0.98 26.92
C TYR A 192 18.35 0.63 26.64
N GLY A 193 19.19 0.53 27.67
CA GLY A 193 20.64 0.33 27.54
C GLY A 193 21.39 1.58 27.08
N ARG A 194 20.78 2.76 27.08
CA ARG A 194 21.41 4.00 26.61
C ARG A 194 22.18 4.66 27.75
N ILE A 195 23.42 5.06 27.46
CA ILE A 195 24.24 5.97 28.28
C ILE A 195 23.92 7.46 28.03
N PRO A 196 24.33 8.40 28.91
CA PRO A 196 24.11 9.84 28.74
C PRO A 196 24.60 10.40 27.41
N LEU A 197 25.70 9.85 26.86
CA LEU A 197 26.26 10.29 25.58
C LEU A 197 25.26 10.13 24.41
N HIS A 198 24.42 9.08 24.42
CA HIS A 198 23.38 8.90 23.39
C HIS A 198 22.41 10.08 23.37
N TYR A 199 21.95 10.51 24.54
CA TYR A 199 21.00 11.63 24.65
C TYR A 199 21.63 12.96 24.23
N ALA A 200 22.90 13.18 24.58
CA ALA A 200 23.62 14.36 24.13
C ALA A 200 23.70 14.41 22.59
N CYS A 201 23.94 13.27 21.93
CA CYS A 201 23.97 13.16 20.47
C CYS A 201 22.57 13.31 19.85
N MET A 202 21.55 12.71 20.45
CA MET A 202 20.14 12.80 20.02
C MET A 202 19.64 14.26 20.01
N ARG A 203 20.06 15.06 21.00
CA ARG A 203 19.66 16.46 21.16
C ARG A 203 20.62 17.45 20.48
N GLY A 204 21.83 17.05 20.15
CA GLY A 204 22.80 17.90 19.45
C GLY A 204 23.68 18.75 20.37
N HIS A 205 23.87 18.37 21.63
CA HIS A 205 24.58 19.17 22.63
C HIS A 205 26.10 18.94 22.56
N VAL A 206 26.76 19.61 21.61
CA VAL A 206 28.18 19.43 21.28
C VAL A 206 29.14 19.58 22.47
N GLU A 207 28.94 20.58 23.31
CA GLU A 207 29.84 20.82 24.44
C GLU A 207 29.70 19.73 25.51
N VAL A 208 28.48 19.23 25.74
CA VAL A 208 28.24 18.08 26.63
C VAL A 208 28.89 16.81 26.09
N ILE A 209 28.80 16.56 24.77
CA ILE A 209 29.47 15.43 24.11
C ILE A 209 30.98 15.48 24.38
N LYS A 210 31.61 16.63 24.13
CA LYS A 210 33.05 16.81 24.35
C LYS A 210 33.44 16.60 25.81
N ASP A 211 32.69 17.15 26.75
CA ASP A 211 33.04 17.07 28.17
C ASP A 211 32.86 15.65 28.74
N LEU A 212 31.80 14.94 28.34
CA LEU A 212 31.59 13.54 28.72
C LEU A 212 32.72 12.64 28.21
N VAL A 213 33.09 12.76 26.93
CA VAL A 213 34.14 11.92 26.33
C VAL A 213 35.53 12.25 26.88
N LYS A 214 35.85 13.54 27.09
CA LYS A 214 37.11 13.95 27.73
C LYS A 214 37.23 13.38 29.14
N TYR A 215 36.15 13.43 29.91
CA TYR A 215 36.13 12.90 31.27
C TYR A 215 36.34 11.38 31.27
N ASP A 216 35.63 10.65 30.42
CA ASP A 216 35.74 9.20 30.27
C ASP A 216 37.16 8.76 29.87
N SER A 217 37.75 9.46 28.89
CA SER A 217 39.14 9.25 28.45
C SER A 217 40.16 9.46 29.56
N ALA A 218 39.92 10.41 30.47
CA ALA A 218 40.80 10.69 31.59
C ALA A 218 40.71 9.63 32.71
N HIS A 219 39.54 9.03 32.91
CA HIS A 219 39.30 8.06 33.99
C HIS A 219 39.57 6.60 33.58
N SER A 220 39.44 6.27 32.29
CA SER A 220 39.81 4.97 31.70
C SER A 220 41.28 4.56 31.96
N MET A 221 42.18 5.52 32.13
CA MET A 221 43.62 5.29 32.40
C MET A 221 43.94 4.75 33.81
N GLN A 222 42.97 4.68 34.75
CA GLN A 222 43.22 4.25 36.12
C GLN A 222 42.88 2.78 36.42
N GLY A 223 42.41 2.00 35.44
CA GLY A 223 41.76 0.70 35.69
C GLY A 223 42.33 -0.58 35.06
N ILE A 224 43.30 -0.55 34.14
CA ILE A 224 43.69 -1.78 33.40
C ILE A 224 45.21 -1.95 33.26
N GLU A 225 45.77 -2.93 33.97
CA GLU A 225 47.00 -3.63 33.57
C GLU A 225 46.67 -4.52 32.35
N SER A 226 46.73 -3.99 31.12
CA SER A 226 46.74 -4.85 29.93
C SER A 226 47.61 -4.29 28.81
N THR A 227 48.75 -4.95 28.68
CA THR A 227 49.62 -5.14 27.51
C THR A 227 49.05 -4.80 26.12
N SER A 228 49.30 -3.58 25.62
CA SER A 228 49.67 -3.34 24.21
C SER A 228 50.18 -1.90 24.02
N PRO A 229 51.37 -1.64 23.46
CA PRO A 229 51.99 -0.30 23.48
C PRO A 229 51.55 0.66 22.35
N ASN A 230 50.54 0.34 21.53
CA ASN A 230 50.35 1.05 20.25
C ASN A 230 48.89 1.31 19.81
N ALA A 231 47.90 1.32 20.70
CA ALA A 231 46.55 1.80 20.38
C ALA A 231 46.28 3.14 21.06
N ALA A 232 45.87 4.15 20.29
CA ALA A 232 45.41 5.43 20.84
C ALA A 232 44.20 5.20 21.78
N PRO A 233 44.04 5.96 22.87
CA PRO A 233 42.97 5.76 23.82
C PRO A 233 41.65 6.25 23.20
N VAL A 234 40.81 5.33 22.75
CA VAL A 234 39.43 5.63 22.36
C VAL A 234 38.56 5.37 23.58
N ALA A 235 37.81 6.37 24.03
CA ALA A 235 36.86 6.22 25.13
C ALA A 235 35.84 5.13 24.78
N GLU A 236 35.72 4.09 25.62
CA GLU A 236 34.77 2.98 25.42
C GLU A 236 33.32 3.47 25.30
N SER A 237 33.00 4.65 25.83
CA SER A 237 31.67 5.28 25.73
C SER A 237 31.27 5.74 24.33
N VAL A 238 32.20 6.08 23.44
CA VAL A 238 31.90 6.70 22.13
C VAL A 238 31.20 5.72 21.19
N ASP A 239 31.60 4.44 21.27
CA ASP A 239 31.05 3.35 20.47
C ASP A 239 30.10 2.44 21.28
N TYR A 240 29.63 2.91 22.44
CA TYR A 240 28.71 2.14 23.27
C TYR A 240 27.41 1.88 22.51
N LYS A 241 26.85 0.68 22.63
CA LYS A 241 25.64 0.26 21.93
C LYS A 241 24.50 0.12 22.92
N ASP A 242 23.34 0.69 22.59
CA ASP A 242 22.11 0.44 23.33
C ASP A 242 21.48 -0.93 22.96
N LEU A 243 20.31 -1.24 23.52
CA LEU A 243 19.63 -2.53 23.27
C LEU A 243 19.20 -2.75 21.81
N ASP A 244 19.12 -1.67 21.01
CA ASP A 244 18.79 -1.71 19.57
C ASP A 244 20.04 -1.72 18.68
N ASN A 245 21.23 -1.87 19.28
CA ASN A 245 22.55 -1.74 18.65
C ASN A 245 22.84 -0.33 18.10
N PHE A 246 22.17 0.72 18.58
CA PHE A 246 22.44 2.08 18.15
C PHE A 246 23.60 2.64 18.96
N THR A 247 24.58 3.23 18.26
CA THR A 247 25.65 4.01 18.89
C THR A 247 25.23 5.47 19.03
N PRO A 248 25.94 6.28 19.85
CA PRO A 248 25.71 7.72 19.92
C PRO A 248 25.79 8.41 18.54
N LEU A 249 26.70 7.93 17.67
CA LEU A 249 26.80 8.37 16.28
C LEU A 249 25.50 8.11 15.50
N ILE A 250 24.93 6.89 15.61
CA ILE A 250 23.67 6.54 14.95
C ILE A 250 22.52 7.45 15.39
N HIS A 251 22.37 7.70 16.70
CA HIS A 251 21.35 8.64 17.19
C HIS A 251 21.56 10.06 16.65
N GLY A 252 22.81 10.52 16.52
CA GLY A 252 23.12 11.79 15.87
C GLY A 252 22.66 11.86 14.40
N ILE A 253 22.83 10.76 13.66
CA ILE A 253 22.44 10.64 12.24
C ILE A 253 20.91 10.59 12.09
N VAL A 254 20.24 9.72 12.85
CA VAL A 254 18.78 9.52 12.82
C VAL A 254 18.04 10.83 13.12
N HIS A 255 18.55 11.64 14.05
CA HIS A 255 17.97 12.92 14.42
C HIS A 255 18.51 14.12 13.63
N ALA A 256 19.27 13.87 12.56
CA ALA A 256 19.86 14.89 11.68
C ALA A 256 20.66 15.97 12.42
N ARG A 257 21.39 15.60 13.49
CA ARG A 257 22.20 16.51 14.30
C ARG A 257 23.63 16.62 13.78
N PHE A 258 23.81 17.37 12.68
CA PHE A 258 25.12 17.55 12.02
C PHE A 258 26.26 17.88 13.00
N ALA A 259 26.07 18.86 13.88
CA ALA A 259 27.12 19.30 14.80
C ALA A 259 27.51 18.22 15.83
N ALA A 260 26.56 17.38 16.26
CA ALA A 260 26.86 16.26 17.14
C ALA A 260 27.58 15.13 16.38
N VAL A 261 27.14 14.80 15.17
CA VAL A 261 27.83 13.82 14.32
C VAL A 261 29.28 14.24 14.08
N GLN A 262 29.52 15.51 13.75
CA GLN A 262 30.87 16.05 13.61
C GLN A 262 31.70 15.90 14.89
N ALA A 263 31.15 16.33 16.03
CA ALA A 263 31.86 16.24 17.30
C ALA A 263 32.22 14.80 17.68
N VAL A 264 31.29 13.85 17.48
CA VAL A 264 31.49 12.43 17.81
C VAL A 264 32.52 11.78 16.89
N LEU A 265 32.54 12.13 15.60
CA LEU A 265 33.56 11.67 14.64
C LEU A 265 34.95 12.26 14.94
N GLU A 266 35.04 13.55 15.28
CA GLU A 266 36.29 14.18 15.73
C GLU A 266 36.86 13.54 17.00
N LEU A 267 35.99 12.98 17.84
CA LEU A 267 36.34 12.26 19.07
C LEU A 267 36.66 10.77 18.85
N GLY A 268 36.71 10.31 17.60
CA GLY A 268 37.17 8.97 17.24
C GLY A 268 36.07 7.90 17.15
N ALA A 269 34.81 8.28 16.96
CA ALA A 269 33.74 7.32 16.72
C ALA A 269 33.96 6.52 15.43
N ARG A 270 33.56 5.25 15.48
CA ARG A 270 33.73 4.33 14.36
C ARG A 270 32.63 4.52 13.32
N VAL A 271 33.04 4.61 12.06
CA VAL A 271 32.13 4.79 10.92
C VAL A 271 31.69 3.45 10.31
N ASP A 272 32.51 2.42 10.45
CA ASP A 272 32.20 1.07 9.96
C ASP A 272 31.59 0.21 11.08
N PRO A 273 30.70 -0.75 10.76
CA PRO A 273 30.16 -1.70 11.73
C PRO A 273 31.25 -2.64 12.28
N SER A 274 31.08 -3.16 13.50
CA SER A 274 31.99 -4.16 14.10
C SER A 274 31.47 -5.59 14.02
N GLY A 275 30.17 -5.78 13.81
CA GLY A 275 29.55 -7.09 13.57
C GLY A 275 28.42 -7.03 12.53
N GLU A 276 27.93 -8.20 12.12
CA GLU A 276 26.87 -8.32 11.10
C GLU A 276 25.50 -7.78 11.55
N ALA A 277 25.26 -7.70 12.86
CA ALA A 277 24.02 -7.18 13.44
C ALA A 277 24.05 -5.66 13.71
N ASP A 278 25.14 -4.99 13.35
CA ASP A 278 25.32 -3.55 13.58
C ASP A 278 24.72 -2.74 12.44
N HIS A 279 24.21 -1.57 12.79
CA HIS A 279 23.78 -0.60 11.79
C HIS A 279 24.98 0.01 11.08
N ILE A 280 24.80 0.32 9.80
CA ILE A 280 25.82 0.97 8.98
C ILE A 280 25.50 2.48 8.95
N PRO A 281 26.33 3.34 9.58
CA PRO A 281 26.08 4.78 9.68
C PRO A 281 25.80 5.46 8.33
N ILE A 282 26.57 5.13 7.29
CA ILE A 282 26.40 5.71 5.95
C ILE A 282 25.07 5.31 5.30
N ASN A 283 24.59 4.08 5.52
CA ASN A 283 23.31 3.59 4.99
C ASN A 283 22.16 4.36 5.62
N LEU A 284 22.18 4.52 6.94
CA LEU A 284 21.17 5.32 7.65
C LEU A 284 21.20 6.78 7.21
N ALA A 285 22.38 7.41 7.07
CA ALA A 285 22.48 8.78 6.58
C ALA A 285 21.87 8.95 5.18
N CYS A 286 22.07 7.97 4.28
CA CYS A 286 21.47 7.94 2.95
C CYS A 286 19.95 7.76 3.00
N GLN A 287 19.45 6.87 3.85
CA GLN A 287 18.01 6.64 4.04
C GLN A 287 17.29 7.87 4.61
N TYR A 288 17.92 8.59 5.55
CA TYR A 288 17.34 9.81 6.11
C TYR A 288 17.46 11.03 5.18
N GLY A 289 18.36 10.98 4.19
CA GLY A 289 18.52 12.01 3.16
C GLY A 289 19.34 13.23 3.59
N SER A 290 20.17 13.12 4.65
CA SER A 290 20.94 14.26 5.15
C SER A 290 22.26 14.45 4.38
N VAL A 291 22.23 15.29 3.34
CA VAL A 291 23.38 15.57 2.45
C VAL A 291 24.63 15.99 3.24
N ALA A 292 24.50 16.90 4.20
CA ALA A 292 25.62 17.38 4.99
C ALA A 292 26.26 16.30 5.85
N ILE A 293 25.45 15.38 6.42
CA ILE A 293 25.95 14.27 7.22
C ILE A 293 26.63 13.22 6.33
N VAL A 294 26.07 12.94 5.15
CA VAL A 294 26.72 12.05 4.17
C VAL A 294 28.09 12.62 3.77
N ASP A 295 28.16 13.91 3.43
CA ASP A 295 29.42 14.55 3.02
C ASP A 295 30.49 14.40 4.10
N LEU A 296 30.10 14.68 5.35
CA LEU A 296 30.96 14.52 6.50
C LEU A 296 31.40 13.07 6.71
N LEU A 297 30.48 12.09 6.64
CA LEU A 297 30.84 10.68 6.81
C LEU A 297 31.81 10.22 5.72
N LEU A 298 31.60 10.61 4.46
CA LEU A 298 32.49 10.26 3.35
C LEU A 298 33.94 10.75 3.55
N GLN A 299 34.15 11.87 4.25
CA GLN A 299 35.50 12.37 4.60
C GLN A 299 36.25 11.42 5.55
N TYR A 300 35.54 10.58 6.32
CA TYR A 300 36.11 9.57 7.21
C TYR A 300 36.29 8.19 6.55
N HIS A 301 36.16 8.12 5.23
CA HIS A 301 36.44 6.96 4.40
C HIS A 301 35.68 5.66 4.79
N PRO A 302 34.34 5.68 4.90
CA PRO A 302 33.54 4.50 5.22
C PRO A 302 33.58 3.44 4.12
N GLN A 303 33.37 2.18 4.52
CA GLN A 303 33.16 1.08 3.59
C GLN A 303 31.72 1.08 3.05
N ILE A 304 31.57 0.80 1.76
CA ILE A 304 30.27 0.65 1.10
C ILE A 304 29.78 -0.80 1.31
N LEU A 305 29.04 -1.00 2.40
CA LEU A 305 28.54 -2.31 2.84
C LEU A 305 27.02 -2.43 2.67
N PRO A 306 26.51 -3.63 2.40
CA PRO A 306 25.07 -3.88 2.38
C PRO A 306 24.53 -4.04 3.81
N ASP A 307 23.30 -3.60 4.03
CA ASP A 307 22.59 -3.83 5.29
C ASP A 307 22.04 -5.27 5.41
N ALA A 308 21.26 -5.53 6.46
CA ALA A 308 20.62 -6.81 6.71
C ALA A 308 19.58 -7.22 5.65
N GLU A 309 19.01 -6.26 4.91
CA GLU A 309 18.13 -6.52 3.76
C GLU A 309 18.92 -6.76 2.47
N GLY A 310 20.24 -6.58 2.50
CA GLY A 310 21.10 -6.73 1.34
C GLY A 310 21.26 -5.46 0.51
N LEU A 311 20.82 -4.30 1.04
CA LEU A 311 20.81 -3.03 0.34
C LEU A 311 22.06 -2.22 0.66
N TYR A 312 22.71 -1.73 -0.39
CA TYR A 312 23.83 -0.79 -0.30
C TYR A 312 23.35 0.66 -0.17
N PRO A 313 24.18 1.62 0.31
CA PRO A 313 23.74 2.99 0.53
C PRO A 313 23.16 3.67 -0.73
N GLN A 314 23.67 3.33 -1.92
CA GLN A 314 23.14 3.82 -3.19
C GLN A 314 21.72 3.32 -3.52
N HIS A 315 21.26 2.18 -2.96
CA HIS A 315 19.88 1.70 -3.13
C HIS A 315 18.90 2.42 -2.20
N LEU A 316 19.36 2.82 -1.02
CA LEU A 316 18.54 3.49 -0.02
C LEU A 316 18.17 4.93 -0.41
N VAL A 317 19.00 5.59 -1.22
CA VAL A 317 18.70 6.95 -1.68
C VAL A 317 17.46 6.97 -2.59
N PRO A 318 17.38 6.18 -3.68
CA PRO A 318 16.19 6.17 -4.51
C PRO A 318 15.00 5.52 -3.81
N ARG A 319 15.20 4.55 -2.90
CA ARG A 319 14.10 3.97 -2.11
C ARG A 319 13.43 4.99 -1.18
N SER A 320 14.21 5.92 -0.60
CA SER A 320 13.69 6.95 0.31
C SER A 320 13.17 8.20 -0.41
N GLY A 321 13.66 8.50 -1.61
CA GLY A 321 13.19 9.59 -2.46
C GLY A 321 13.55 11.01 -2.00
N ARG A 322 14.40 11.17 -0.97
CA ARG A 322 14.58 12.47 -0.28
C ARG A 322 15.59 13.40 -0.95
N SER A 323 16.80 12.90 -1.23
CA SER A 323 17.95 13.75 -1.60
C SER A 323 18.75 13.12 -2.75
N PRO A 324 18.40 13.40 -4.01
CA PRO A 324 19.05 12.79 -5.18
C PRO A 324 20.54 13.14 -5.31
N GLN A 325 20.96 14.31 -4.80
CA GLN A 325 22.37 14.75 -4.79
C GLN A 325 23.31 13.75 -4.12
N ILE A 326 22.81 12.95 -3.17
CA ILE A 326 23.61 11.92 -2.47
C ILE A 326 24.14 10.88 -3.47
N LEU A 327 23.42 10.58 -4.55
CA LEU A 327 23.86 9.64 -5.58
C LEU A 327 25.15 10.11 -6.28
N GLU A 328 25.24 11.41 -6.58
CA GLU A 328 26.44 12.00 -7.17
C GLU A 328 27.62 11.92 -6.20
N MET A 329 27.39 12.20 -4.91
CA MET A 329 28.41 12.10 -3.87
C MET A 329 28.92 10.67 -3.71
N LEU A 330 28.03 9.68 -3.65
CA LEU A 330 28.40 8.27 -3.55
C LEU A 330 29.18 7.79 -4.78
N LYS A 331 28.77 8.22 -5.99
CA LYS A 331 29.50 7.91 -7.21
C LYS A 331 30.91 8.50 -7.21
N ASN A 332 31.05 9.77 -6.82
CA ASN A 332 32.36 10.45 -6.72
C ASN A 332 33.26 9.81 -5.67
N TYR A 333 32.67 9.21 -4.62
CA TYR A 333 33.38 8.43 -3.62
C TYR A 333 33.76 7.00 -4.08
N GLY A 334 33.21 6.53 -5.21
CA GLY A 334 33.55 5.24 -5.82
C GLY A 334 32.49 4.15 -5.66
N ALA A 335 31.27 4.49 -5.23
CA ALA A 335 30.15 3.54 -5.22
C ALA A 335 29.73 3.18 -6.64
N ASN A 336 29.50 1.88 -6.89
CA ASN A 336 28.95 1.42 -8.16
C ASN A 336 27.42 1.56 -8.15
N LEU A 337 26.90 2.45 -9.01
CA LEU A 337 25.46 2.71 -9.14
C LEU A 337 24.73 1.62 -9.95
N ASP A 338 25.45 0.69 -10.59
CA ASP A 338 24.88 -0.49 -11.26
C ASP A 338 25.03 -1.77 -10.41
N GLN A 339 25.48 -1.63 -9.16
CA GLN A 339 25.62 -2.78 -8.27
C GLN A 339 24.22 -3.31 -7.92
N PRO A 340 23.93 -4.60 -8.17
CA PRO A 340 22.67 -5.19 -7.75
C PRO A 340 22.65 -5.42 -6.23
N ASP A 341 21.47 -5.31 -5.63
CA ASP A 341 21.23 -5.72 -4.26
C ASP A 341 21.38 -7.25 -4.09
N LYS A 342 21.42 -7.71 -2.83
CA LYS A 342 21.57 -9.15 -2.56
C LYS A 342 20.27 -9.93 -2.60
N LEU A 343 19.10 -9.27 -2.59
CA LEU A 343 17.81 -9.93 -2.40
C LEU A 343 17.09 -10.18 -3.72
N TYR A 344 16.94 -9.17 -4.56
CA TYR A 344 16.20 -9.23 -5.83
C TYR A 344 17.09 -9.00 -7.06
N GLN A 345 18.39 -8.77 -6.86
CA GLN A 345 19.32 -8.25 -7.88
C GLN A 345 18.91 -6.87 -8.42
N TRP A 346 18.20 -6.08 -7.62
CA TRP A 346 17.75 -4.76 -8.04
C TRP A 346 18.88 -3.74 -7.95
N THR A 347 19.06 -2.95 -9.01
CA THR A 347 19.94 -1.78 -8.97
C THR A 347 19.19 -0.57 -8.36
N PRO A 348 19.89 0.51 -7.98
CA PRO A 348 19.28 1.77 -7.55
C PRO A 348 18.17 2.29 -8.51
N LEU A 349 18.30 2.03 -9.82
CA LEU A 349 17.31 2.43 -10.83
C LEU A 349 15.95 1.75 -10.61
N PHE A 350 15.94 0.47 -10.21
CA PHE A 350 14.72 -0.30 -9.95
C PHE A 350 13.94 0.27 -8.78
N HIS A 351 14.63 0.60 -7.67
CA HIS A 351 13.99 1.25 -6.52
C HIS A 351 13.42 2.62 -6.89
N ALA A 352 14.14 3.42 -7.68
CA ALA A 352 13.64 4.71 -8.16
C ALA A 352 12.36 4.56 -8.98
N ALA A 353 12.34 3.58 -9.89
CA ALA A 353 11.22 3.30 -10.79
C ALA A 353 10.01 2.68 -10.08
N SER A 354 10.24 1.76 -9.14
CA SER A 354 9.19 1.07 -8.38
C SER A 354 8.53 1.96 -7.33
N GLU A 355 9.26 2.90 -6.74
CA GLU A 355 8.72 3.81 -5.71
C GLU A 355 8.25 5.15 -6.29
N GLY A 356 8.49 5.39 -7.59
CA GLY A 356 8.03 6.58 -8.31
C GLY A 356 8.84 7.85 -8.06
N HIS A 357 10.08 7.74 -7.56
CA HIS A 357 10.93 8.87 -7.21
C HIS A 357 11.64 9.46 -8.43
N LEU A 358 10.90 10.27 -9.20
CA LEU A 358 11.33 10.87 -10.47
C LEU A 358 12.67 11.62 -10.39
N SER A 359 12.91 12.39 -9.32
CA SER A 359 14.13 13.18 -9.15
C SER A 359 15.39 12.31 -8.97
N CYS A 360 15.26 11.21 -8.23
CA CYS A 360 16.32 10.22 -8.08
C CYS A 360 16.56 9.47 -9.38
N LEU A 361 15.49 9.05 -10.06
CA LEU A 361 15.56 8.39 -11.36
C LEU A 361 16.29 9.26 -12.41
N GLN A 362 15.91 10.54 -12.51
CA GLN A 362 16.57 11.49 -13.42
C GLN A 362 18.07 11.61 -13.11
N SER A 363 18.41 11.74 -11.83
CA SER A 363 19.81 11.87 -11.40
C SER A 363 20.62 10.62 -11.71
N LEU A 364 20.06 9.41 -11.50
CA LEU A 364 20.73 8.15 -11.87
C LEU A 364 21.03 8.09 -13.37
N LEU A 365 20.08 8.53 -14.21
CA LEU A 365 20.27 8.53 -15.66
C LEU A 365 21.28 9.58 -16.13
N GLU A 366 21.29 10.77 -15.53
CA GLU A 366 22.34 11.78 -15.76
C GLU A 366 23.72 11.27 -15.34
N LEU A 367 23.77 10.39 -14.33
CA LEU A 367 24.99 9.72 -13.87
C LEU A 367 25.36 8.49 -14.74
N GLY A 368 24.64 8.18 -15.82
CA GLY A 368 25.03 7.15 -16.79
C GLY A 368 24.94 5.72 -16.27
N VAL A 369 23.96 5.44 -15.41
CA VAL A 369 23.57 4.08 -14.96
C VAL A 369 23.02 3.27 -16.15
N ASP A 370 23.20 1.96 -16.10
CA ASP A 370 22.64 1.05 -17.10
C ASP A 370 21.10 1.00 -17.00
N VAL A 371 20.45 1.51 -18.04
CA VAL A 371 18.98 1.59 -18.14
C VAL A 371 18.37 0.24 -18.49
N ASP A 372 19.13 -0.59 -19.19
CA ASP A 372 18.68 -1.87 -19.74
C ASP A 372 19.01 -3.05 -18.80
N ALA A 373 19.39 -2.76 -17.55
CA ALA A 373 19.63 -3.75 -16.52
C ALA A 373 18.35 -4.57 -16.24
N LEU A 374 18.54 -5.87 -16.01
CA LEU A 374 17.47 -6.83 -15.71
C LEU A 374 17.68 -7.44 -14.32
N ASP A 375 16.59 -7.73 -13.62
CA ASP A 375 16.62 -8.42 -12.32
C ASP A 375 16.68 -9.95 -12.46
N GLU A 376 16.54 -10.68 -11.34
CA GLU A 376 16.53 -12.15 -11.32
C GLU A 376 15.40 -12.78 -12.18
N LYS A 377 14.33 -12.03 -12.45
CA LYS A 377 13.18 -12.46 -13.25
C LYS A 377 13.24 -11.96 -14.69
N ASP A 378 14.39 -11.45 -15.11
CA ASP A 378 14.58 -10.81 -16.42
C ASP A 378 13.65 -9.59 -16.62
N LEU A 379 13.21 -8.94 -15.54
CA LEU A 379 12.38 -7.74 -15.58
C LEU A 379 13.25 -6.48 -15.53
N SER A 380 12.87 -5.45 -16.29
CA SER A 380 13.58 -4.15 -16.30
C SER A 380 12.97 -3.15 -15.31
N ALA A 381 13.70 -2.07 -15.01
CA ALA A 381 13.16 -0.96 -14.21
C ALA A 381 11.87 -0.36 -14.82
N MET A 382 11.75 -0.40 -16.15
CA MET A 382 10.56 0.06 -16.87
C MET A 382 9.30 -0.76 -16.53
N TYR A 383 9.47 -2.07 -16.32
CA TYR A 383 8.37 -2.94 -15.88
C TYR A 383 7.79 -2.47 -14.54
N TYR A 384 8.64 -2.18 -13.55
CA TYR A 384 8.18 -1.74 -12.24
C TYR A 384 7.49 -0.38 -12.27
N ALA A 385 8.03 0.57 -13.06
CA ALA A 385 7.35 1.86 -13.26
C ALA A 385 5.96 1.69 -13.89
N ALA A 386 5.81 0.80 -14.88
CA ALA A 386 4.52 0.51 -15.50
C ALA A 386 3.56 -0.25 -14.57
N TRP A 387 4.07 -1.26 -13.87
CA TRP A 387 3.29 -2.11 -12.97
C TRP A 387 2.70 -1.30 -11.80
N GLU A 388 3.50 -0.45 -11.17
CA GLU A 388 3.09 0.43 -10.07
C GLU A 388 2.42 1.74 -10.56
N GLY A 389 2.45 2.03 -11.86
CA GLY A 389 1.69 3.13 -12.48
C GLY A 389 2.39 4.50 -12.47
N HIS A 390 3.71 4.53 -12.30
CA HIS A 390 4.53 5.74 -12.30
C HIS A 390 4.82 6.24 -13.72
N LEU A 391 3.83 6.90 -14.32
CA LEU A 391 3.88 7.36 -15.72
C LEU A 391 5.06 8.30 -16.02
N ASP A 392 5.42 9.20 -15.11
CA ASP A 392 6.54 10.12 -15.32
C ASP A 392 7.89 9.40 -15.33
N CYS A 393 8.04 8.37 -14.48
CA CYS A 393 9.22 7.50 -14.48
C CYS A 393 9.29 6.69 -15.77
N LEU A 394 8.16 6.14 -16.22
CA LEU A 394 8.05 5.41 -17.48
C LEU A 394 8.50 6.26 -18.67
N ARG A 395 8.03 7.51 -18.76
CA ARG A 395 8.41 8.47 -19.82
C ARG A 395 9.90 8.79 -19.81
N LEU A 396 10.47 8.93 -18.62
CA LEU A 396 11.88 9.27 -18.47
C LEU A 396 12.76 8.07 -18.89
N LEU A 397 12.38 6.86 -18.48
CA LEU A 397 13.03 5.61 -18.91
C LEU A 397 12.89 5.37 -20.41
N GLU A 398 11.73 5.64 -21.01
CA GLU A 398 11.53 5.52 -22.46
C GLU A 398 12.46 6.45 -23.26
N LYS A 399 12.67 7.68 -22.77
CA LYS A 399 13.60 8.63 -23.41
C LYS A 399 15.06 8.24 -23.24
N ALA A 400 15.41 7.58 -22.14
CA ALA A 400 16.79 7.22 -21.81
C ALA A 400 17.21 5.84 -22.34
N GLY A 401 16.26 4.90 -22.43
CA GLY A 401 16.49 3.55 -22.94
C GLY A 401 16.49 3.49 -24.47
N HIS A 402 17.07 2.43 -25.04
CA HIS A 402 17.20 2.26 -26.50
C HIS A 402 16.00 1.56 -27.15
N GLY A 403 14.79 1.64 -26.58
CA GLY A 403 13.58 1.06 -27.18
C GLY A 403 13.66 -0.44 -27.44
N ARG A 404 14.49 -1.17 -26.69
CA ARG A 404 14.56 -2.62 -26.77
C ARG A 404 13.60 -3.23 -25.76
N GLY A 405 12.34 -3.39 -26.17
CA GLY A 405 11.53 -4.48 -25.64
C GLY A 405 12.21 -5.78 -26.05
N ILE A 406 13.13 -6.30 -25.23
CA ILE A 406 13.82 -7.55 -25.56
C ILE A 406 12.85 -8.68 -25.28
N ALA A 407 12.16 -9.08 -26.34
CA ALA A 407 11.54 -10.37 -26.46
C ALA A 407 12.57 -11.46 -26.08
N ARG A 408 12.11 -12.42 -25.30
CA ARG A 408 12.81 -13.68 -25.03
C ARG A 408 13.18 -14.33 -26.38
N GLU A 409 14.48 -14.43 -26.69
CA GLU A 409 14.93 -15.32 -27.76
C GLU A 409 14.64 -16.76 -27.31
N GLU A 410 13.52 -17.34 -27.76
CA GLU A 410 13.36 -18.78 -27.67
C GLU A 410 14.41 -19.46 -28.56
N PRO A 411 15.19 -20.42 -28.04
CA PRO A 411 16.12 -21.16 -28.89
C PRO A 411 15.32 -21.90 -29.96
N ALA A 412 15.63 -21.60 -31.22
CA ALA A 412 14.97 -22.15 -32.41
C ALA A 412 14.73 -23.66 -32.28
N ALA A 413 13.46 -24.04 -32.13
CA ALA A 413 13.05 -25.44 -32.20
C ALA A 413 13.38 -25.99 -33.60
N ALA A 414 14.31 -26.92 -33.65
CA ALA A 414 14.62 -27.66 -34.87
C ALA A 414 13.35 -28.38 -35.38
N PRO A 415 13.12 -28.45 -36.70
CA PRO A 415 11.89 -29.01 -37.25
C PRO A 415 11.88 -30.54 -37.04
N ALA A 416 11.08 -31.00 -36.09
CA ALA A 416 10.76 -32.42 -35.95
C ALA A 416 9.66 -32.79 -36.96
N THR A 417 10.07 -33.15 -38.18
CA THR A 417 9.31 -34.11 -39.00
C THR A 417 9.17 -35.43 -38.24
N PHE A 418 7.97 -36.03 -38.20
CA PHE A 418 7.64 -37.47 -38.39
C PHE A 418 6.21 -37.73 -37.86
N GLN A 419 5.22 -37.82 -38.76
CA GLN A 419 4.62 -39.05 -39.30
C GLN A 419 3.77 -39.89 -38.31
N SER A 420 2.47 -39.90 -38.60
CA SER A 420 1.42 -40.78 -38.11
C SER A 420 1.75 -42.26 -38.31
N ILE A 421 1.68 -43.09 -37.24
CA ILE A 421 1.38 -44.54 -37.33
C ILE A 421 0.55 -45.00 -36.12
N LEU A 422 -0.48 -45.78 -36.44
CA LEU A 422 -1.41 -46.48 -35.54
C LEU A 422 -0.84 -47.79 -34.96
N SER A 423 -1.28 -48.12 -33.74
CA SER A 423 -1.63 -49.46 -33.21
C SER A 423 -0.58 -50.55 -32.87
N SER A 424 -0.74 -51.07 -31.63
CA SER A 424 -0.75 -52.48 -31.19
C SER A 424 0.50 -53.17 -30.55
N SER A 425 0.27 -53.61 -29.30
CA SER A 425 0.59 -54.89 -28.63
C SER A 425 2.01 -55.45 -28.41
N ALA A 426 2.26 -55.74 -27.12
CA ALA A 426 3.06 -56.79 -26.46
C ALA A 426 4.48 -56.44 -25.92
N PRO A 427 4.92 -57.03 -24.77
CA PRO A 427 6.09 -56.55 -24.02
C PRO A 427 7.26 -57.57 -23.95
N ILE A 428 8.50 -57.15 -24.27
CA ILE A 428 9.74 -57.86 -23.86
C ILE A 428 10.95 -56.89 -23.81
N PRO A 429 12.11 -57.19 -23.18
CA PRO A 429 12.63 -56.40 -22.06
C PRO A 429 14.07 -55.85 -22.24
N ALA A 430 14.41 -54.89 -21.37
CA ALA A 430 15.73 -54.49 -20.86
C ALA A 430 16.97 -54.61 -21.78
N SER A 431 17.51 -53.44 -22.16
CA SER A 431 18.95 -53.21 -22.17
C SER A 431 19.24 -51.79 -21.71
N ALA A 432 20.07 -51.70 -20.67
CA ALA A 432 20.54 -50.48 -20.04
C ALA A 432 21.41 -49.65 -20.99
N ASP A 433 21.24 -48.33 -20.96
CA ASP A 433 22.32 -47.38 -21.22
C ASP A 433 22.26 -46.26 -20.17
N MET A 434 23.46 -45.89 -19.72
CA MET A 434 23.77 -45.06 -18.56
C MET A 434 23.49 -43.57 -18.78
N GLU A 435 23.17 -42.89 -17.67
CA GLU A 435 23.43 -41.48 -17.38
C GLU A 435 23.14 -40.45 -18.49
N ALA A 436 21.84 -40.20 -18.70
CA ALA A 436 21.37 -38.85 -19.03
C ALA A 436 20.56 -38.35 -17.83
N ILE A 437 21.14 -37.45 -17.03
CA ILE A 437 20.35 -36.67 -16.07
C ILE A 437 19.37 -35.87 -16.96
N PRO A 438 18.04 -36.03 -16.80
CA PRO A 438 17.10 -35.25 -17.56
C PRO A 438 17.29 -33.77 -17.21
N ASP A 439 17.19 -32.91 -18.22
CA ASP A 439 17.28 -31.47 -18.03
C ASP A 439 16.27 -31.03 -16.95
N LEU A 440 16.77 -30.39 -15.88
CA LEU A 440 16.01 -30.00 -14.69
C LEU A 440 15.21 -28.71 -14.92
N SER A 441 14.91 -28.37 -16.18
CA SER A 441 13.93 -27.35 -16.48
C SER A 441 12.60 -27.82 -15.90
N LEU A 442 12.10 -27.09 -14.90
CA LEU A 442 10.72 -27.26 -14.46
C LEU A 442 9.83 -27.16 -15.71
N PRO A 443 8.85 -28.07 -15.89
CA PRO A 443 7.85 -27.85 -16.93
C PRO A 443 7.27 -26.45 -16.73
N PRO A 444 6.92 -25.73 -17.82
CA PRO A 444 6.35 -24.39 -17.72
C PRO A 444 5.26 -24.39 -16.65
N PRO A 445 5.19 -23.34 -15.81
CA PRO A 445 4.26 -23.31 -14.70
C PRO A 445 2.87 -23.62 -15.24
N ILE A 446 2.24 -24.66 -14.67
CA ILE A 446 0.87 -25.00 -15.02
C ILE A 446 0.04 -23.78 -14.63
N ILE A 447 -0.33 -22.96 -15.61
CA ILE A 447 -1.26 -21.84 -15.42
C ILE A 447 -2.52 -22.49 -14.85
N PRO A 448 -2.87 -22.22 -13.57
CA PRO A 448 -3.99 -22.88 -12.96
C PRO A 448 -5.25 -22.37 -13.67
N LEU A 449 -5.85 -23.21 -14.51
CA LEU A 449 -7.11 -22.92 -15.20
C LEU A 449 -8.11 -22.35 -14.20
N ARG A 450 -8.34 -21.02 -14.29
CA ARG A 450 -9.27 -20.34 -13.40
C ARG A 450 -10.66 -20.88 -13.71
N ARG A 451 -11.25 -21.61 -12.78
CA ARG A 451 -12.68 -21.93 -12.87
C ARG A 451 -13.44 -20.65 -12.64
N TYR A 452 -13.82 -19.97 -13.73
CA TYR A 452 -14.63 -18.77 -13.68
C TYR A 452 -15.93 -19.06 -12.92
N GLY A 453 -16.00 -18.55 -11.70
CA GLY A 453 -17.21 -18.38 -10.92
C GLY A 453 -17.53 -16.89 -10.90
N HIS A 454 -18.80 -16.55 -11.06
CA HIS A 454 -19.24 -15.17 -11.12
C HIS A 454 -20.21 -14.91 -9.98
N ASN A 455 -19.97 -13.82 -9.27
CA ASN A 455 -20.77 -13.41 -8.12
C ASN A 455 -21.69 -12.29 -8.57
N PHE A 456 -22.99 -12.51 -8.47
CA PHE A 456 -24.01 -11.49 -8.76
C PHE A 456 -24.91 -11.32 -7.53
N LEU A 457 -25.54 -10.15 -7.43
CA LEU A 457 -26.44 -9.83 -6.33
C LEU A 457 -27.76 -10.58 -6.47
N ASP A 458 -28.22 -11.16 -5.37
CA ASP A 458 -29.64 -11.52 -5.27
C ASP A 458 -30.47 -10.24 -5.21
N THR A 459 -31.71 -10.32 -5.68
CA THR A 459 -32.66 -9.18 -5.80
C THR A 459 -32.91 -8.43 -4.49
N THR A 460 -32.51 -8.99 -3.35
CA THR A 460 -32.74 -8.46 -2.00
C THR A 460 -31.49 -7.88 -1.35
N LYS A 461 -30.29 -8.09 -1.91
CA LYS A 461 -29.02 -7.72 -1.26
C LYS A 461 -28.33 -6.56 -1.95
N THR A 462 -27.81 -5.64 -1.13
CA THR A 462 -26.96 -4.53 -1.57
C THR A 462 -25.51 -4.86 -1.25
N PHE A 463 -24.62 -4.58 -2.20
CA PHE A 463 -23.18 -4.79 -2.05
C PHE A 463 -22.50 -3.47 -1.70
N ILE A 464 -21.71 -3.46 -0.62
CA ILE A 464 -20.94 -2.29 -0.20
C ILE A 464 -19.46 -2.65 -0.27
N VAL A 465 -18.69 -1.77 -0.88
CA VAL A 465 -17.23 -1.80 -0.92
C VAL A 465 -16.70 -0.59 -0.17
N ILE A 466 -15.76 -0.82 0.73
CA ILE A 466 -14.98 0.22 1.43
C ILE A 466 -13.53 0.03 1.03
N SER A 467 -12.88 1.11 0.58
CA SER A 467 -11.47 1.11 0.20
C SER A 467 -10.68 2.17 0.97
N PHE A 468 -9.53 1.79 1.50
CA PHE A 468 -8.61 2.65 2.25
C PHE A 468 -7.46 3.21 1.38
N ASP A 469 -7.59 3.17 0.06
CA ASP A 469 -6.59 3.69 -0.88
C ASP A 469 -6.66 5.23 -0.99
N SER A 470 -5.75 5.92 -0.28
CA SER A 470 -5.44 7.34 -0.46
C SER A 470 -3.99 7.50 -0.96
N GLN A 471 -3.81 8.25 -2.06
CA GLN A 471 -2.51 8.49 -2.69
C GLN A 471 -1.65 9.50 -1.90
N ASP A 472 -2.27 10.35 -1.07
CA ASP A 472 -1.59 11.50 -0.44
C ASP A 472 -1.48 11.41 1.10
N SER A 473 -2.12 10.42 1.74
CA SER A 473 -2.11 10.27 3.21
C SER A 473 -2.40 8.85 3.66
N ASP A 474 -2.00 8.50 4.88
CA ASP A 474 -2.44 7.26 5.53
C ASP A 474 -3.97 7.25 5.71
N ALA A 475 -4.58 6.06 5.58
CA ALA A 475 -6.02 5.90 5.76
C ALA A 475 -6.49 6.22 7.19
N ILE A 476 -5.59 6.12 8.17
CA ILE A 476 -5.84 6.45 9.57
C ILE A 476 -4.71 7.36 10.04
N GLU A 477 -5.08 8.50 10.60
CA GLU A 477 -4.15 9.49 11.14
C GLU A 477 -4.55 9.83 12.57
N PHE A 478 -3.63 9.73 13.52
CA PHE A 478 -3.85 10.15 14.91
C PHE A 478 -3.35 11.58 15.12
N TYR A 479 -4.12 12.38 15.84
CA TYR A 479 -3.75 13.76 16.18
C TYR A 479 -2.78 13.76 17.38
N GLY A 480 -1.55 14.24 17.15
CA GLY A 480 -0.50 14.37 18.18
C GLY A 480 0.70 13.43 18.00
N ASP A 481 1.78 13.65 18.76
CA ASP A 481 3.05 12.90 18.65
C ASP A 481 2.98 11.42 19.08
N ASN A 482 1.81 10.93 19.53
CA ASN A 482 1.61 9.54 19.91
C ASN A 482 1.31 8.67 18.67
N LYS A 483 2.37 8.32 17.95
CA LYS A 483 2.33 7.24 16.95
C LYS A 483 2.04 5.92 17.67
N TYR A 484 0.79 5.44 17.67
CA TYR A 484 0.50 4.05 17.99
C TYR A 484 1.10 3.18 16.87
N PRO A 485 2.28 2.57 17.03
CA PRO A 485 3.01 2.01 15.90
C PRO A 485 2.38 0.69 15.42
N ALA A 486 1.59 0.05 16.26
CA ALA A 486 0.84 -1.16 15.95
C ALA A 486 -0.47 -1.17 16.73
N ALA A 487 -1.58 -1.19 15.99
CA ALA A 487 -2.94 -1.28 16.52
C ALA A 487 -3.78 -2.18 15.62
N ARG A 488 -5.01 -2.47 16.03
CA ARG A 488 -5.93 -3.34 15.28
C ARG A 488 -7.25 -2.63 15.08
N LEU A 489 -7.59 -2.35 13.82
CA LEU A 489 -8.90 -1.84 13.45
C LEU A 489 -9.89 -3.02 13.38
N THR A 490 -11.02 -2.90 14.07
CA THR A 490 -12.15 -3.81 13.96
C THR A 490 -13.29 -3.08 13.28
N ILE A 491 -13.71 -3.60 12.14
CA ILE A 491 -14.90 -3.14 11.45
C ILE A 491 -16.03 -4.09 11.81
N SER A 492 -17.10 -3.56 12.40
CA SER A 492 -18.27 -4.34 12.80
C SER A 492 -19.55 -3.60 12.48
N SER A 493 -20.66 -4.32 12.41
CA SER A 493 -21.99 -3.71 12.32
C SER A 493 -22.87 -4.32 13.40
N LYS A 494 -23.60 -3.47 14.12
CA LYS A 494 -24.56 -3.90 15.15
C LYS A 494 -25.93 -4.26 14.57
N SER A 495 -26.24 -3.73 13.39
CA SER A 495 -27.55 -3.87 12.76
C SER A 495 -27.60 -4.90 11.63
N SER A 496 -26.46 -5.48 11.26
CA SER A 496 -26.37 -6.54 10.25
C SER A 496 -25.50 -7.69 10.76
N ASP A 497 -25.76 -8.91 10.28
CA ASP A 497 -25.02 -10.14 10.63
C ASP A 497 -23.61 -10.20 10.00
N LEU A 498 -22.98 -9.03 9.84
CA LEU A 498 -21.63 -8.93 9.30
C LEU A 498 -20.63 -9.51 10.29
N ILE A 499 -19.83 -10.46 9.80
CA ILE A 499 -18.70 -11.00 10.56
C ILE A 499 -17.70 -9.87 10.79
N PRO A 500 -17.36 -9.53 12.05
CA PRO A 500 -16.39 -8.49 12.34
C PRO A 500 -15.06 -8.77 11.65
N ARG A 501 -14.52 -7.76 10.95
CA ARG A 501 -13.21 -7.86 10.27
C ARG A 501 -12.14 -7.14 11.05
N ASN A 502 -11.04 -7.84 11.28
CA ASN A 502 -9.92 -7.37 12.08
C ASN A 502 -8.74 -7.10 11.16
N ILE A 503 -8.32 -5.85 11.09
CA ILE A 503 -7.28 -5.36 10.19
C ILE A 503 -6.11 -4.89 11.05
N PRO A 504 -4.90 -5.44 10.86
CA PRO A 504 -3.72 -4.90 11.51
C PRO A 504 -3.41 -3.50 10.97
N LEU A 505 -2.94 -2.61 11.84
CA LEU A 505 -2.40 -1.29 11.46
C LEU A 505 -0.87 -1.36 11.54
N PRO A 506 -0.15 -0.85 10.52
CA PRO A 506 -0.64 -0.21 9.29
C PRO A 506 -1.38 -1.18 8.34
N ILE A 507 -2.36 -0.66 7.60
CA ILE A 507 -3.23 -1.45 6.71
C ILE A 507 -2.38 -2.04 5.58
N GLN A 508 -2.31 -3.37 5.53
CA GLN A 508 -1.61 -4.10 4.47
C GLN A 508 -2.43 -4.12 3.16
N ASP A 509 -1.77 -4.33 2.02
CA ASP A 509 -2.40 -4.29 0.70
C ASP A 509 -3.61 -5.23 0.55
N GLU A 510 -3.57 -6.39 1.21
CA GLU A 510 -4.65 -7.37 1.22
C GLU A 510 -5.94 -6.88 1.92
N PHE A 511 -5.83 -5.92 2.84
CA PHE A 511 -6.95 -5.37 3.61
C PHE A 511 -7.39 -3.98 3.16
N LYS A 512 -6.77 -3.42 2.11
CA LYS A 512 -7.12 -2.10 1.58
C LYS A 512 -8.55 -2.02 1.07
N VAL A 513 -9.08 -3.11 0.52
CA VAL A 513 -10.46 -3.17 0.00
C VAL A 513 -11.25 -4.22 0.74
N ILE A 514 -12.39 -3.81 1.26
CA ILE A 514 -13.26 -4.60 2.11
C ILE A 514 -14.66 -4.52 1.52
N SER A 515 -15.16 -5.68 1.10
CA SER A 515 -16.51 -5.79 0.58
C SER A 515 -17.39 -6.69 1.44
N PHE A 516 -18.67 -6.37 1.49
CA PHE A 516 -19.69 -7.15 2.17
C PHE A 516 -21.09 -6.91 1.58
N GLN A 517 -22.00 -7.84 1.83
CA GLN A 517 -23.40 -7.78 1.38
C GLN A 517 -24.31 -7.51 2.57
N ILE A 518 -25.28 -6.63 2.38
CA ILE A 518 -26.29 -6.26 3.38
C ILE A 518 -27.70 -6.41 2.80
N ASP A 519 -28.66 -6.71 3.67
CA ASP A 519 -30.06 -6.88 3.24
C ASP A 519 -30.80 -5.52 3.13
N ASN A 520 -30.48 -4.55 4.01
CA ASN A 520 -31.13 -3.24 3.99
C ASN A 520 -30.14 -2.11 4.30
N LEU A 521 -30.05 -1.15 3.37
CA LEU A 521 -29.19 0.03 3.47
C LEU A 521 -29.68 1.03 4.52
N ASP A 522 -30.98 1.16 4.74
CA ASP A 522 -31.55 2.21 5.61
C ASP A 522 -31.20 1.98 7.09
N THR A 523 -31.14 0.72 7.51
CA THR A 523 -30.81 0.31 8.88
C THR A 523 -29.31 0.07 9.07
N PHE A 524 -28.51 0.22 8.02
CA PHE A 524 -27.09 -0.12 8.06
C PHE A 524 -26.28 0.91 8.85
N SER A 525 -25.45 0.44 9.77
CA SER A 525 -24.42 1.26 10.40
C SER A 525 -23.14 0.44 10.59
N ILE A 526 -22.00 1.10 10.46
CA ILE A 526 -20.69 0.48 10.59
C ILE A 526 -19.88 1.19 11.67
N ASP A 527 -19.33 0.40 12.58
CA ASP A 527 -18.50 0.84 13.69
C ASP A 527 -17.05 0.47 13.40
N PHE A 528 -16.17 1.47 13.51
CA PHE A 528 -14.72 1.37 13.38
C PHE A 528 -14.10 1.49 14.78
N ASP A 529 -13.76 0.35 15.37
CA ASP A 529 -13.18 0.28 16.71
C ASP A 529 -11.67 -0.05 16.62
N ILE A 530 -10.83 0.83 17.15
CA ILE A 530 -9.38 0.66 17.21
C ILE A 530 -8.98 0.11 18.57
N PHE A 531 -8.28 -1.02 18.55
CA PHE A 531 -7.74 -1.69 19.73
C PHE A 531 -6.20 -1.63 19.73
N PRO A 532 -5.54 -1.68 20.89
CA PRO A 532 -4.12 -1.96 20.94
C PRO A 532 -3.84 -3.35 20.35
N THR A 533 -2.60 -3.57 19.90
CA THR A 533 -2.18 -4.87 19.33
C THR A 533 -2.48 -6.05 20.27
N PHE A 534 -2.31 -5.81 21.57
CA PHE A 534 -2.68 -6.73 22.63
C PHE A 534 -3.60 -5.94 23.56
N GLY A 535 -4.81 -6.40 23.83
CA GLY A 535 -5.78 -5.69 24.68
C GLY A 535 -7.20 -5.76 24.12
N SER A 536 -8.16 -5.56 25.00
CA SER A 536 -9.59 -5.62 24.74
C SER A 536 -10.27 -4.26 24.86
N LYS A 537 -9.57 -3.25 25.37
CA LYS A 537 -10.09 -1.88 25.48
C LYS A 537 -9.98 -1.12 24.16
N VAL A 538 -11.08 -0.46 23.80
CA VAL A 538 -11.14 0.41 22.61
C VAL A 538 -10.40 1.70 22.92
N ILE A 539 -9.42 2.03 22.09
CA ILE A 539 -8.65 3.28 22.15
C ILE A 539 -9.42 4.37 21.42
N ALA A 540 -9.94 4.04 20.24
CA ALA A 540 -10.65 4.98 19.38
C ALA A 540 -11.87 4.32 18.74
N ARG A 541 -12.96 5.06 18.59
CA ARG A 541 -14.19 4.64 17.95
C ARG A 541 -14.66 5.68 16.94
N GLY A 542 -14.96 5.25 15.74
CA GLY A 542 -15.71 6.01 14.74
C GLY A 542 -16.95 5.23 14.31
N ALA A 543 -18.03 5.90 13.92
CA ALA A 543 -19.22 5.24 13.40
C ALA A 543 -19.73 5.95 12.16
N ALA A 544 -20.00 5.19 11.09
CA ALA A 544 -20.70 5.67 9.90
C ALA A 544 -22.13 5.14 9.88
N SER A 545 -23.09 6.05 9.78
CA SER A 545 -24.51 5.71 9.65
C SER A 545 -24.89 5.45 8.18
N SER A 546 -26.11 4.95 7.98
CA SER A 546 -26.67 4.70 6.64
C SER A 546 -26.67 5.92 5.73
N LEU A 547 -26.73 7.14 6.29
CA LEU A 547 -26.67 8.40 5.54
C LEU A 547 -25.37 8.59 4.75
N VAL A 548 -24.27 7.99 5.20
CA VAL A 548 -23.00 8.01 4.46
C VAL A 548 -23.15 7.24 3.15
N PHE A 549 -23.98 6.19 3.14
CA PHE A 549 -24.12 5.25 2.05
C PHE A 549 -25.40 5.44 1.22
N SER A 550 -26.39 6.19 1.71
CA SER A 550 -27.72 6.35 1.11
C SER A 550 -27.91 7.62 0.27
N SER A 551 -26.81 8.25 -0.17
CA SER A 551 -26.89 9.45 -1.01
C SER A 551 -27.60 9.13 -2.33
N ARG A 552 -28.77 9.75 -2.56
CA ARG A 552 -29.56 9.54 -3.79
C ARG A 552 -28.79 9.89 -5.06
N TYR A 553 -27.94 10.92 -4.97
CA TYR A 553 -27.22 11.47 -6.12
C TYR A 553 -25.88 10.77 -6.39
N SER A 554 -25.36 9.98 -5.45
CA SER A 554 -24.04 9.36 -5.63
C SER A 554 -23.93 8.02 -4.92
N SER A 555 -23.61 6.98 -5.69
CA SER A 555 -23.37 5.62 -5.20
C SER A 555 -21.92 5.37 -4.78
N SER A 556 -21.03 6.34 -4.93
CA SER A 556 -19.63 6.21 -4.55
C SER A 556 -19.07 7.54 -4.09
N GLY A 557 -18.23 7.55 -3.06
CA GLY A 557 -17.65 8.80 -2.57
C GLY A 557 -16.51 8.58 -1.60
N ASN A 558 -15.86 9.69 -1.25
CA ASN A 558 -14.83 9.74 -0.21
C ASN A 558 -15.47 10.30 1.05
N TRP A 559 -15.22 9.65 2.18
CA TRP A 559 -15.74 10.06 3.47
C TRP A 559 -14.62 10.08 4.51
N HIS A 560 -14.73 11.03 5.44
CA HIS A 560 -13.79 11.21 6.54
C HIS A 560 -14.59 11.17 7.84
N LEU A 561 -14.16 10.35 8.79
CA LEU A 561 -14.76 10.27 10.13
C LEU A 561 -13.71 10.62 11.16
N GLU A 562 -14.11 11.41 12.15
CA GLU A 562 -13.32 11.60 13.35
C GLU A 562 -13.37 10.32 14.21
N LEU A 563 -12.22 9.94 14.74
CA LEU A 563 -12.04 8.86 15.68
C LEU A 563 -12.04 9.43 17.10
N PHE A 564 -12.97 8.96 17.90
CA PHE A 564 -13.18 9.45 19.25
C PHE A 564 -12.62 8.50 20.29
N ASP A 565 -11.95 9.02 21.31
CA ASP A 565 -11.63 8.24 22.50
C ASP A 565 -12.93 7.88 23.28
N PRO A 566 -12.86 7.04 24.33
CA PRO A 566 -14.01 6.76 25.20
C PRO A 566 -14.64 8.01 25.85
N ARG A 567 -13.98 9.17 25.80
CA ARG A 567 -14.43 10.46 26.35
C ARG A 567 -15.01 11.39 25.26
N LEU A 568 -15.20 10.87 24.04
CA LEU A 568 -15.72 11.61 22.88
C LEU A 568 -14.81 12.75 22.40
N ARG A 569 -13.50 12.62 22.58
CA ARG A 569 -12.49 13.55 22.06
C ARG A 569 -11.93 13.04 20.75
N ALA A 570 -11.83 13.91 19.75
CA ALA A 570 -11.23 13.56 18.48
C ALA A 570 -9.72 13.35 18.65
N ILE A 571 -9.28 12.09 18.57
CA ILE A 571 -7.87 11.67 18.71
C ILE A 571 -7.25 11.28 17.37
N GLY A 572 -8.04 11.29 16.30
CA GLY A 572 -7.59 11.01 14.96
C GLY A 572 -8.73 11.06 13.95
N ARG A 573 -8.43 10.70 12.72
CA ARG A 573 -9.38 10.56 11.62
C ARG A 573 -9.17 9.26 10.86
N ILE A 574 -10.25 8.70 10.36
CA ILE A 574 -10.26 7.60 9.40
C ILE A 574 -10.88 8.07 8.09
N SER A 575 -10.15 7.86 7.01
CA SER A 575 -10.51 8.27 5.66
C SER A 575 -10.71 7.02 4.81
N PHE A 576 -11.87 6.91 4.15
CA PHE A 576 -12.15 5.79 3.27
C PHE A 576 -13.02 6.23 2.10
N LYS A 577 -12.86 5.53 0.97
CA LYS A 577 -13.79 5.61 -0.15
C LYS A 577 -14.80 4.48 -0.01
N TYR A 578 -16.02 4.74 -0.45
CA TYR A 578 -17.07 3.74 -0.48
C TYR A 578 -17.69 3.65 -1.86
N GLN A 579 -18.22 2.48 -2.18
CA GLN A 579 -19.09 2.23 -3.32
C GLN A 579 -20.25 1.34 -2.88
N VAL A 580 -21.47 1.72 -3.27
CA VAL A 580 -22.71 1.00 -3.01
C VAL A 580 -23.29 0.53 -4.34
N VAL A 581 -23.43 -0.78 -4.50
CA VAL A 581 -24.09 -1.40 -5.65
C VAL A 581 -25.41 -2.00 -5.17
N THR A 582 -26.52 -1.43 -5.66
CA THR A 582 -27.86 -1.94 -5.37
C THR A 582 -28.18 -3.13 -6.27
N PRO A 583 -29.15 -3.99 -5.91
CA PRO A 583 -29.62 -5.02 -6.82
C PRO A 583 -30.26 -4.40 -8.08
N PHE A 584 -30.35 -5.19 -9.15
CA PHE A 584 -31.03 -4.79 -10.38
C PHE A 584 -32.55 -4.80 -10.18
N HIS A 585 -33.22 -3.66 -10.46
CA HIS A 585 -34.66 -3.50 -10.23
C HIS A 585 -35.56 -3.87 -11.43
N GLY A 586 -34.96 -4.32 -12.55
CA GLY A 586 -35.70 -4.78 -13.73
C GLY A 586 -36.03 -6.27 -13.71
N ILE A 587 -36.52 -6.80 -14.84
CA ILE A 587 -36.74 -8.25 -15.01
C ILE A 587 -35.39 -8.88 -15.40
N PRO A 588 -34.73 -9.65 -14.51
CA PRO A 588 -33.47 -10.28 -14.84
C PRO A 588 -33.67 -11.38 -15.88
N MET A 589 -32.63 -11.67 -16.66
CA MET A 589 -32.62 -12.81 -17.57
C MET A 589 -32.48 -14.11 -16.78
N GLU A 590 -33.40 -15.07 -16.97
CA GLU A 590 -33.34 -16.34 -16.24
C GLU A 590 -32.07 -17.14 -16.61
N ILE A 591 -31.27 -17.49 -15.60
CA ILE A 591 -30.00 -18.27 -15.72
C ILE A 591 -30.24 -19.69 -16.29
N THR A 592 -31.45 -20.23 -16.13
CA THR A 592 -31.88 -21.51 -16.71
C THR A 592 -32.17 -21.40 -18.21
N GLN A 593 -32.57 -20.22 -18.65
CA GLN A 593 -32.96 -19.95 -20.02
C GLN A 593 -31.80 -19.39 -20.84
N PHE A 594 -30.86 -18.66 -20.23
CA PHE A 594 -29.67 -18.07 -20.88
C PHE A 594 -28.40 -18.65 -20.27
N ALA A 595 -27.51 -19.22 -21.09
CA ALA A 595 -26.21 -19.67 -20.61
C ALA A 595 -25.40 -18.48 -20.09
N THR A 596 -24.82 -18.63 -18.90
CA THR A 596 -23.90 -17.64 -18.35
C THR A 596 -22.58 -17.70 -19.11
N TYR A 597 -21.94 -16.55 -19.35
CA TYR A 597 -20.76 -16.46 -20.22
C TYR A 597 -19.62 -17.40 -19.78
N TRP A 598 -19.43 -17.61 -18.47
CA TRP A 598 -18.41 -18.51 -17.93
C TRP A 598 -18.71 -20.01 -18.11
N LYS A 599 -19.99 -20.41 -18.21
CA LYS A 599 -20.38 -21.80 -18.53
C LYS A 599 -20.17 -22.11 -20.01
N ALA A 600 -20.41 -21.13 -20.88
CA ALA A 600 -20.13 -21.25 -22.31
C ALA A 600 -18.63 -21.36 -22.63
N THR A 601 -17.79 -20.76 -21.79
CA THR A 601 -16.33 -20.73 -21.99
C THR A 601 -15.61 -21.99 -21.42
N SER A 602 -16.27 -22.82 -20.60
CA SER A 602 -15.65 -23.95 -19.88
C SER A 602 -15.93 -25.36 -20.44
N GLN A 603 -16.67 -25.50 -21.54
CA GLN A 603 -17.03 -26.82 -22.11
C GLN A 603 -16.13 -27.26 -23.25
N ILE A 604 -15.03 -27.95 -22.91
CA ILE A 604 -14.40 -28.92 -23.83
C ILE A 604 -15.02 -30.29 -23.51
N SER A 605 -16.09 -30.71 -24.19
CA SER A 605 -16.56 -32.11 -24.09
C SER A 605 -17.26 -32.65 -25.36
N SER A 606 -16.55 -33.60 -25.98
CA SER A 606 -16.92 -34.79 -26.76
C SER A 606 -18.39 -35.29 -26.84
N GLN A 607 -19.35 -34.50 -27.35
CA GLN A 607 -20.58 -35.06 -27.95
C GLN A 607 -21.03 -34.28 -29.21
N PRO A 608 -21.32 -34.95 -30.36
CA PRO A 608 -21.50 -34.26 -31.63
C PRO A 608 -22.92 -33.76 -31.91
N ASN A 609 -23.87 -33.80 -30.96
CA ASN A 609 -25.28 -33.47 -31.26
C ASN A 609 -26.06 -32.75 -30.14
N ALA A 610 -25.38 -32.14 -29.16
CA ALA A 610 -25.97 -31.03 -28.42
C ALA A 610 -25.53 -29.75 -29.12
N LEU A 611 -26.45 -28.84 -29.47
CA LEU A 611 -26.14 -27.60 -30.16
C LEU A 611 -25.22 -26.73 -29.27
N ILE A 612 -23.92 -26.88 -29.49
CA ILE A 612 -22.82 -26.14 -28.87
C ILE A 612 -23.02 -24.66 -29.24
N THR A 613 -23.33 -23.80 -28.26
CA THR A 613 -23.08 -22.36 -28.38
C THR A 613 -21.56 -22.17 -28.32
N GLY A 614 -20.90 -22.38 -29.46
CA GLY A 614 -19.46 -22.24 -29.60
C GLY A 614 -19.04 -20.80 -29.33
N SER A 615 -18.04 -20.65 -28.47
CA SER A 615 -17.16 -19.48 -28.30
C SER A 615 -17.84 -18.10 -28.14
N SER A 616 -18.29 -17.77 -26.92
CA SER A 616 -18.92 -16.48 -26.57
C SER A 616 -18.05 -15.22 -26.75
N LEU A 617 -16.76 -15.35 -27.04
CA LEU A 617 -15.81 -14.25 -27.25
C LEU A 617 -14.97 -14.53 -28.50
N SER A 618 -15.61 -14.63 -29.67
CA SER A 618 -14.93 -14.80 -30.96
C SER A 618 -15.56 -13.89 -32.00
N GLY A 619 -14.76 -13.38 -32.92
CA GLY A 619 -15.21 -12.47 -33.98
C GLY A 619 -15.20 -10.99 -33.61
N ASP A 620 -15.89 -10.19 -34.43
CA ASP A 620 -15.83 -8.73 -34.44
C ASP A 620 -17.01 -8.11 -33.67
N TYR A 621 -16.70 -7.24 -32.70
CA TYR A 621 -17.64 -6.51 -31.86
C TYR A 621 -17.56 -5.02 -32.17
N MET A 622 -18.69 -4.41 -32.52
CA MET A 622 -18.73 -2.98 -32.81
C MET A 622 -18.91 -2.18 -31.51
N ARG A 623 -17.98 -1.27 -31.22
CA ARG A 623 -18.02 -0.44 -30.03
C ARG A 623 -19.02 0.70 -30.17
N ILE A 624 -19.92 0.79 -29.19
CA ILE A 624 -20.87 1.90 -29.02
C ILE A 624 -20.64 2.57 -27.67
N PHE A 625 -20.69 3.90 -27.64
CA PHE A 625 -20.43 4.69 -26.44
C PHE A 625 -21.74 5.13 -25.81
N VAL A 626 -22.08 4.59 -24.65
CA VAL A 626 -23.36 4.83 -23.97
C VAL A 626 -23.18 5.78 -22.80
N GLN A 627 -24.01 6.82 -22.74
CA GLN A 627 -24.13 7.81 -21.66
C GLN A 627 -25.59 7.98 -21.24
N ALA A 628 -25.85 8.66 -20.12
CA ALA A 628 -27.20 9.00 -19.66
C ALA A 628 -27.54 10.47 -19.92
N THR A 629 -28.77 10.72 -20.38
CA THR A 629 -29.39 12.05 -20.34
C THR A 629 -29.91 12.39 -18.93
N LYS A 630 -30.34 13.64 -18.73
CA LYS A 630 -30.90 14.12 -17.46
C LYS A 630 -32.11 13.31 -16.97
N ASP A 631 -32.92 12.82 -17.90
CA ASP A 631 -34.09 11.99 -17.67
C ASP A 631 -33.77 10.49 -17.53
N GLY A 632 -32.49 10.12 -17.50
CA GLY A 632 -32.03 8.75 -17.27
C GLY A 632 -32.13 7.85 -18.50
N VAL A 633 -32.27 8.41 -19.70
CA VAL A 633 -32.34 7.63 -20.95
C VAL A 633 -30.92 7.33 -21.45
N PRO A 634 -30.58 6.05 -21.69
CA PRO A 634 -29.29 5.69 -22.28
C PRO A 634 -29.21 6.13 -23.75
N VAL A 635 -28.23 6.98 -24.06
CA VAL A 635 -27.99 7.54 -25.40
C VAL A 635 -26.57 7.25 -25.86
N LEU A 636 -26.39 7.13 -27.17
CA LEU A 636 -25.09 6.93 -27.78
C LEU A 636 -24.46 8.27 -28.09
N TYR A 637 -23.30 8.55 -27.49
CA TYR A 637 -22.41 9.64 -27.87
C TYR A 637 -21.07 9.50 -27.11
N PRO A 638 -19.92 9.77 -27.72
CA PRO A 638 -18.64 9.43 -27.10
C PRO A 638 -18.00 10.54 -26.24
N SER A 639 -18.52 11.77 -26.24
CA SER A 639 -17.98 12.89 -25.45
C SER A 639 -18.93 13.41 -24.37
N TRP A 640 -18.43 14.00 -23.28
CA TRP A 640 -19.27 14.54 -22.20
C TRP A 640 -20.23 15.66 -22.65
N ALA A 641 -19.83 16.40 -23.70
CA ALA A 641 -20.55 17.58 -24.14
C ALA A 641 -20.74 17.58 -25.65
N ILE A 642 -21.89 18.10 -26.08
CA ILE A 642 -22.18 18.36 -27.48
C ILE A 642 -21.90 19.84 -27.81
N PRO A 643 -21.52 20.19 -29.05
CA PRO A 643 -21.39 21.59 -29.47
C PRO A 643 -22.72 22.34 -29.23
N SER A 644 -22.67 23.48 -28.53
CA SER A 644 -23.90 24.16 -28.12
C SER A 644 -24.63 24.82 -29.28
N THR A 645 -25.96 24.72 -29.27
CA THR A 645 -26.83 25.50 -30.17
C THR A 645 -26.83 27.00 -29.87
N LEU A 646 -26.37 27.39 -28.66
CA LEU A 646 -26.22 28.76 -28.18
C LEU A 646 -24.77 29.24 -28.27
N ALA A 647 -23.94 28.62 -29.14
CA ALA A 647 -22.58 29.06 -29.42
C ALA A 647 -22.48 30.57 -29.73
N SER A 648 -23.52 31.14 -30.34
CA SER A 648 -23.66 32.58 -30.63
C SER A 648 -23.82 33.49 -29.41
N TYR A 649 -24.18 32.94 -28.24
CA TYR A 649 -24.36 33.66 -26.98
C TYR A 649 -23.24 33.40 -25.95
N GLY A 650 -22.13 32.78 -26.37
CA GLY A 650 -20.95 32.55 -25.53
C GLY A 650 -20.97 31.24 -24.73
N VAL A 651 -22.00 30.40 -24.87
CA VAL A 651 -22.04 29.04 -24.32
C VAL A 651 -21.38 28.10 -25.33
N ARG A 652 -20.22 27.52 -25.00
CA ARG A 652 -19.47 26.70 -25.97
C ARG A 652 -20.06 25.30 -26.16
N ASN A 653 -20.38 24.59 -25.07
CA ASN A 653 -20.82 23.19 -25.11
C ASN A 653 -22.00 22.92 -24.15
N ASP A 654 -22.95 22.09 -24.58
CA ASP A 654 -24.06 21.61 -23.75
C ASP A 654 -23.76 20.19 -23.25
N LEU A 655 -23.86 19.95 -21.94
CA LEU A 655 -23.56 18.64 -21.34
C LEU A 655 -24.70 17.66 -21.53
N ILE A 656 -24.38 16.42 -21.91
CA ILE A 656 -25.39 15.38 -22.15
C ILE A 656 -26.19 15.07 -20.88
N SER A 657 -25.52 15.01 -19.73
CA SER A 657 -26.14 14.80 -18.42
C SER A 657 -27.18 15.86 -18.04
N ARG A 658 -27.23 17.01 -18.74
CA ARG A 658 -28.18 18.11 -18.48
C ARG A 658 -29.28 18.22 -19.53
N LEU A 659 -29.13 17.57 -20.68
CA LEU A 659 -30.11 17.57 -21.75
C LEU A 659 -31.18 16.50 -21.47
N THR A 660 -32.42 16.77 -21.87
CA THR A 660 -33.45 15.72 -21.93
C THR A 660 -33.28 14.91 -23.22
N TYR A 661 -33.81 13.69 -23.25
CA TYR A 661 -33.77 12.87 -24.47
C TYR A 661 -34.41 13.57 -25.68
N GLU A 662 -35.51 14.29 -25.48
CA GLU A 662 -36.18 15.03 -26.56
C GLU A 662 -35.26 16.10 -27.18
N GLN A 663 -34.53 16.85 -26.34
CA GLN A 663 -33.56 17.85 -26.79
C GLN A 663 -32.40 17.19 -27.54
N PHE A 664 -31.84 16.11 -26.98
CA PHE A 664 -30.76 15.35 -27.59
C PHE A 664 -31.15 14.81 -28.98
N SER A 665 -32.33 14.20 -29.08
CA SER A 665 -32.87 13.65 -30.34
C SER A 665 -33.11 14.74 -31.39
N ALA A 666 -33.63 15.91 -30.99
CA ALA A 666 -33.84 17.03 -31.89
C ALA A 666 -32.51 17.54 -32.50
N ILE A 667 -31.47 17.67 -31.68
CA ILE A 667 -30.14 18.11 -32.15
C ILE A 667 -29.50 17.03 -33.05
N GLY A 668 -29.66 15.75 -32.71
CA GLY A 668 -29.19 14.64 -33.55
C GLY A 668 -29.85 14.61 -34.93
N LYS A 669 -31.16 14.87 -34.99
CA LYS A 669 -31.91 14.99 -36.26
C LYS A 669 -31.46 16.19 -37.09
N ALA A 670 -31.27 17.36 -36.45
CA ALA A 670 -30.79 18.57 -37.12
C ALA A 670 -29.41 18.39 -37.77
N ASN A 671 -28.54 17.59 -37.14
CA ASN A 671 -27.21 17.28 -37.66
C ASN A 671 -27.16 16.07 -38.61
N GLY A 672 -28.31 15.49 -38.99
CA GLY A 672 -28.38 14.35 -39.91
C GLY A 672 -27.79 13.05 -39.34
N LYS A 673 -27.68 12.93 -38.01
CA LYS A 673 -27.11 11.76 -37.29
C LYS A 673 -28.14 11.00 -36.45
N GLY A 674 -29.43 11.22 -36.71
CA GLY A 674 -30.53 10.52 -36.05
C GLY A 674 -30.73 9.05 -36.53
N PRO A 675 -31.76 8.35 -36.02
CA PRO A 675 -31.97 6.92 -36.26
C PRO A 675 -32.25 6.57 -37.72
N GLU A 676 -32.86 7.47 -38.49
CA GLU A 676 -33.13 7.29 -39.92
C GLU A 676 -31.84 7.26 -40.75
N SER A 677 -30.85 8.07 -40.36
CA SER A 677 -29.53 8.09 -40.99
C SER A 677 -28.80 6.77 -40.78
N LEU A 678 -28.93 6.18 -39.59
CA LEU A 678 -28.37 4.87 -39.24
C LEU A 678 -28.97 3.74 -40.11
N LYS A 679 -30.30 3.75 -40.29
CA LYS A 679 -31.01 2.80 -41.18
C LYS A 679 -30.53 2.92 -42.63
N ALA A 680 -30.33 4.14 -43.12
CA ALA A 680 -29.82 4.38 -44.47
C ALA A 680 -28.35 3.93 -44.62
N LEU A 681 -27.54 4.09 -43.58
CA LEU A 681 -26.13 3.71 -43.60
C LEU A 681 -25.93 2.19 -43.64
N LEU A 682 -26.74 1.44 -42.89
CA LEU A 682 -26.75 -0.03 -42.92
C LEU A 682 -26.98 -0.60 -44.33
N GLN A 683 -27.68 0.13 -45.21
CA GLN A 683 -27.98 -0.31 -46.56
C GLN A 683 -26.89 0.05 -47.59
N SER A 684 -25.96 0.95 -47.26
CA SER A 684 -25.06 1.57 -48.24
C SER A 684 -23.57 1.27 -48.06
N HIS A 685 -23.03 1.28 -46.83
CA HIS A 685 -21.59 1.11 -46.59
C HIS A 685 -21.29 0.41 -45.25
N PRO A 686 -21.10 -0.93 -45.21
CA PRO A 686 -20.81 -1.65 -43.97
C PRO A 686 -19.45 -1.28 -43.36
N ASP A 687 -18.46 -0.90 -44.17
CA ASP A 687 -17.08 -0.64 -43.71
C ASP A 687 -16.94 0.63 -42.85
N GLN A 688 -17.85 1.60 -43.00
CA GLN A 688 -17.87 2.83 -42.19
C GLN A 688 -18.88 2.76 -41.03
N LEU A 689 -19.60 1.63 -40.90
CA LEU A 689 -20.69 1.47 -39.94
C LEU A 689 -20.18 1.62 -38.50
N ALA A 690 -19.08 0.96 -38.13
CA ALA A 690 -18.55 0.99 -36.77
C ALA A 690 -18.18 2.42 -36.32
N LYS A 691 -17.45 3.17 -37.15
CA LYS A 691 -17.07 4.57 -36.88
C LYS A 691 -18.29 5.49 -36.75
N ARG A 692 -19.33 5.27 -37.57
CA ARG A 692 -20.57 6.05 -37.54
C ARG A 692 -21.48 5.66 -36.37
N LEU A 693 -21.49 4.40 -35.96
CA LEU A 693 -22.17 3.91 -34.76
C LEU A 693 -21.54 4.50 -33.50
N ALA A 694 -20.21 4.52 -33.43
CA ALA A 694 -19.49 5.09 -32.30
C ALA A 694 -19.76 6.60 -32.10
N THR A 695 -20.13 7.32 -33.17
CA THR A 695 -20.40 8.77 -33.14
C THR A 695 -21.86 9.12 -33.46
N SER A 696 -22.78 8.16 -33.28
CA SER A 696 -24.20 8.34 -33.53
C SER A 696 -24.86 9.25 -32.48
N TRP A 697 -26.08 9.72 -32.76
CA TRP A 697 -26.88 10.58 -31.89
C TRP A 697 -28.25 9.94 -31.66
N THR A 698 -28.24 8.74 -31.09
CA THR A 698 -29.40 7.84 -31.03
C THR A 698 -29.56 7.24 -29.65
N SER A 699 -30.77 6.81 -29.28
CA SER A 699 -30.96 6.04 -28.03
C SER A 699 -30.38 4.64 -28.17
N LEU A 700 -30.01 4.02 -27.04
CA LEU A 700 -29.60 2.61 -27.01
C LEU A 700 -30.72 1.69 -27.52
N HIS A 701 -31.96 1.97 -27.12
CA HIS A 701 -33.15 1.25 -27.56
C HIS A 701 -33.26 1.20 -29.10
N ASP A 702 -33.22 2.37 -29.74
CA ASP A 702 -33.40 2.47 -31.19
C ASP A 702 -32.25 1.76 -31.93
N VAL A 703 -31.02 1.85 -31.43
CA VAL A 703 -29.86 1.21 -32.05
C VAL A 703 -29.99 -0.31 -32.00
N LEU A 704 -30.37 -0.85 -30.84
CA LEU A 704 -30.58 -2.29 -30.67
C LEU A 704 -31.68 -2.81 -31.60
N GLU A 705 -32.76 -2.06 -31.81
CA GLU A 705 -33.83 -2.42 -32.77
C GLU A 705 -33.40 -2.35 -34.24
N ILE A 706 -32.57 -1.37 -34.59
CA ILE A 706 -32.17 -1.13 -35.98
C ILE A 706 -31.09 -2.14 -36.44
N LEU A 707 -30.18 -2.51 -35.55
CA LEU A 707 -29.05 -3.35 -35.91
C LEU A 707 -29.45 -4.81 -36.15
N PRO A 708 -28.90 -5.48 -37.17
CA PRO A 708 -29.10 -6.92 -37.39
C PRO A 708 -28.70 -7.74 -36.16
N PRO A 709 -29.42 -8.83 -35.83
CA PRO A 709 -29.13 -9.64 -34.66
C PRO A 709 -27.75 -10.32 -34.73
N GLN A 710 -27.22 -10.58 -35.94
CA GLN A 710 -25.92 -11.23 -36.16
C GLN A 710 -24.72 -10.38 -35.73
N MET A 711 -24.90 -9.07 -35.57
CA MET A 711 -23.80 -8.15 -35.27
C MET A 711 -23.54 -8.08 -33.76
N HIS A 712 -22.31 -8.37 -33.36
CA HIS A 712 -21.89 -8.31 -31.96
C HIS A 712 -21.56 -6.88 -31.53
N LEU A 713 -21.81 -6.55 -30.27
CA LEU A 713 -21.67 -5.19 -29.74
C LEU A 713 -20.77 -5.16 -28.52
N ASP A 714 -19.86 -4.19 -28.50
CA ASP A 714 -19.15 -3.75 -27.30
C ASP A 714 -19.83 -2.48 -26.77
N VAL A 715 -20.57 -2.63 -25.68
CA VAL A 715 -21.28 -1.54 -25.01
C VAL A 715 -20.30 -0.86 -24.06
N HIS A 716 -19.66 0.19 -24.54
CA HIS A 716 -18.72 1.00 -23.77
C HIS A 716 -19.47 2.01 -22.92
N MET A 717 -19.44 1.82 -21.61
CA MET A 717 -20.20 2.63 -20.66
C MET A 717 -19.37 3.83 -20.20
N LEU A 718 -19.89 5.03 -20.47
CA LEU A 718 -19.26 6.29 -20.13
C LEU A 718 -19.97 6.91 -18.91
N PHE A 719 -19.22 7.05 -17.83
CA PHE A 719 -19.66 7.78 -16.65
C PHE A 719 -18.45 8.45 -16.00
N PRO A 720 -18.48 9.78 -15.79
CA PRO A 720 -17.34 10.51 -15.29
C PRO A 720 -17.03 10.11 -13.85
N THR A 721 -15.75 9.99 -13.53
CA THR A 721 -15.31 9.84 -12.14
C THR A 721 -15.52 11.15 -11.37
N LYS A 722 -15.59 11.07 -10.04
CA LYS A 722 -15.74 12.27 -9.21
C LYS A 722 -14.58 13.27 -9.39
N ALA A 723 -13.37 12.77 -9.60
CA ALA A 723 -12.19 13.59 -9.88
C ALA A 723 -12.35 14.35 -11.21
N GLU A 724 -12.85 13.69 -12.27
CA GLU A 724 -13.15 14.34 -13.55
C GLU A 724 -14.31 15.33 -13.45
N GLU A 725 -15.34 15.03 -12.65
CA GLU A 725 -16.47 15.93 -12.41
C GLU A 725 -16.00 17.26 -11.82
N GLU A 726 -15.10 17.21 -10.83
CA GLU A 726 -14.49 18.36 -10.19
C GLU A 726 -13.52 19.10 -11.12
N LEU A 727 -12.63 18.37 -11.82
CA LEU A 727 -11.62 18.93 -12.72
C LEU A 727 -12.24 19.64 -13.93
N LEU A 728 -13.24 19.01 -14.57
CA LEU A 728 -13.90 19.50 -15.79
C LEU A 728 -15.17 20.30 -15.49
N GLN A 729 -15.52 20.50 -14.22
CA GLN A 729 -16.70 21.24 -13.76
C GLN A 729 -18.02 20.76 -14.40
N LEU A 730 -18.17 19.44 -14.55
CA LEU A 730 -19.34 18.83 -15.20
C LEU A 730 -20.62 19.00 -14.35
N GLY A 731 -20.46 19.30 -13.05
CA GLY A 731 -21.56 19.39 -12.07
C GLY A 731 -22.13 18.02 -11.70
N PRO A 732 -23.12 17.96 -10.79
CA PRO A 732 -23.56 16.71 -10.16
C PRO A 732 -24.03 15.71 -11.21
N THR A 733 -23.30 14.60 -11.32
CA THR A 733 -23.65 13.48 -12.18
C THR A 733 -24.73 12.59 -11.51
N GLY A 734 -25.45 11.81 -12.32
CA GLY A 734 -26.52 10.94 -11.83
C GLY A 734 -26.00 9.76 -11.01
N ASN A 735 -26.89 8.91 -10.50
CA ASN A 735 -26.46 7.72 -9.76
C ASN A 735 -25.95 6.62 -10.71
N ILE A 736 -24.80 6.01 -10.43
CA ILE A 736 -24.25 4.91 -11.27
C ILE A 736 -25.23 3.74 -11.33
N ASN A 737 -25.93 3.44 -10.22
CA ASN A 737 -26.87 2.34 -10.17
C ASN A 737 -28.06 2.55 -11.11
N GLU A 738 -28.61 3.77 -11.15
CA GLU A 738 -29.74 4.12 -12.03
C GLU A 738 -29.32 4.05 -13.50
N PHE A 739 -28.14 4.56 -13.83
CA PHE A 739 -27.61 4.50 -15.19
C PHE A 739 -27.37 3.07 -15.67
N VAL A 740 -26.76 2.23 -14.81
CA VAL A 740 -26.53 0.82 -15.12
C VAL A 740 -27.86 0.07 -15.24
N ASP A 741 -28.83 0.32 -14.34
CA ASP A 741 -30.15 -0.31 -14.41
C ASP A 741 -30.89 0.05 -15.70
N ALA A 742 -30.88 1.33 -16.08
CA ALA A 742 -31.49 1.80 -17.32
C ALA A 742 -30.85 1.12 -18.55
N SER A 743 -29.53 1.03 -18.58
CA SER A 743 -28.79 0.44 -19.71
C SER A 743 -28.99 -1.08 -19.80
N LEU A 744 -28.94 -1.79 -18.66
CA LEU A 744 -29.19 -3.22 -18.61
C LEU A 744 -30.63 -3.57 -18.97
N LYS A 745 -31.60 -2.77 -18.54
CA LYS A 745 -33.01 -2.96 -18.88
C LYS A 745 -33.21 -2.95 -20.40
N GLU A 746 -32.66 -1.96 -21.11
CA GLU A 746 -32.76 -1.89 -22.58
C GLU A 746 -32.13 -3.11 -23.26
N VAL A 747 -30.97 -3.57 -22.77
CA VAL A 747 -30.28 -4.76 -23.30
C VAL A 747 -31.07 -6.03 -23.04
N PHE A 748 -31.61 -6.22 -21.84
CA PHE A 748 -32.39 -7.41 -21.46
C PHE A 748 -33.74 -7.47 -22.15
N ASP A 749 -34.44 -6.34 -22.28
CA ASP A 749 -35.70 -6.25 -23.00
C ASP A 749 -35.48 -6.56 -24.49
N HIS A 750 -34.38 -6.08 -25.08
CA HIS A 750 -34.00 -6.43 -26.44
C HIS A 750 -33.67 -7.93 -26.60
N ALA A 751 -32.84 -8.50 -25.73
CA ALA A 751 -32.48 -9.92 -25.77
C ALA A 751 -33.71 -10.84 -25.63
N SER A 752 -34.65 -10.46 -24.75
CA SER A 752 -35.91 -11.17 -24.55
C SER A 752 -36.80 -11.12 -25.79
N ARG A 753 -36.90 -9.95 -26.45
CA ARG A 753 -37.64 -9.78 -27.71
C ARG A 753 -37.03 -10.57 -28.87
N LEU A 754 -35.70 -10.55 -29.03
CA LEU A 754 -35.01 -11.29 -30.08
C LEU A 754 -35.26 -12.80 -29.99
N ARG A 755 -35.21 -13.35 -28.77
CA ARG A 755 -35.52 -14.77 -28.54
C ARG A 755 -36.98 -15.10 -28.86
N GLY A 756 -37.91 -14.23 -28.49
CA GLY A 756 -39.33 -14.41 -28.82
C GLY A 756 -39.62 -14.38 -30.32
N ALA A 757 -38.79 -13.67 -31.10
CA ALA A 757 -38.94 -13.56 -32.55
C ALA A 757 -38.17 -14.65 -33.33
N ASN A 758 -36.99 -15.07 -32.86
CA ASN A 758 -36.12 -16.04 -33.51
C ASN A 758 -35.71 -17.13 -32.50
N GLU A 759 -36.22 -18.34 -32.65
CA GLU A 759 -35.80 -19.49 -31.82
C GLU A 759 -34.30 -19.77 -32.05
N GLY A 760 -33.46 -19.36 -31.09
CA GLY A 760 -32.05 -19.76 -31.02
C GLY A 760 -31.02 -18.68 -31.35
N PHE A 761 -31.41 -17.46 -31.74
CA PHE A 761 -30.44 -16.39 -32.00
C PHE A 761 -30.36 -15.39 -30.85
N ILE A 762 -29.16 -15.23 -30.27
CA ILE A 762 -28.87 -14.22 -29.23
C ILE A 762 -27.69 -13.40 -29.71
N ARG A 763 -27.82 -12.07 -29.66
CA ARG A 763 -26.73 -11.14 -29.96
C ARG A 763 -25.64 -11.28 -28.89
N SER A 764 -24.39 -11.50 -29.29
CA SER A 764 -23.25 -11.43 -28.38
C SER A 764 -22.97 -9.97 -27.98
N ILE A 765 -22.87 -9.71 -26.68
CA ILE A 765 -22.63 -8.38 -26.11
C ILE A 765 -21.49 -8.48 -25.10
N VAL A 766 -20.56 -7.53 -25.15
CA VAL A 766 -19.49 -7.32 -24.17
C VAL A 766 -19.69 -5.93 -23.57
N PHE A 767 -19.46 -5.79 -22.27
CA PHE A 767 -19.42 -4.48 -21.62
C PHE A 767 -17.98 -4.06 -21.37
N SER A 768 -17.66 -2.80 -21.66
CA SER A 768 -16.35 -2.22 -21.35
C SER A 768 -16.50 -0.84 -20.70
N SER A 769 -15.55 -0.45 -19.85
CA SER A 769 -15.46 0.92 -19.32
C SER A 769 -14.06 1.20 -18.77
N TYR A 770 -13.65 2.46 -18.79
CA TYR A 770 -12.49 2.96 -18.05
C TYR A 770 -12.79 3.21 -16.56
N ASN A 771 -14.07 3.20 -16.16
CA ASN A 771 -14.47 3.44 -14.78
C ASN A 771 -14.72 2.12 -14.05
N ALA A 772 -13.79 1.77 -13.14
CA ALA A 772 -13.86 0.55 -12.33
C ALA A 772 -15.16 0.42 -11.51
N ASN A 773 -15.77 1.54 -11.09
CA ASN A 773 -17.02 1.52 -10.33
C ASN A 773 -18.18 1.06 -11.22
N ILE A 774 -18.22 1.48 -12.50
CA ILE A 774 -19.23 0.99 -13.45
C ILE A 774 -19.01 -0.50 -13.72
N CYS A 775 -17.78 -0.93 -14.00
CA CYS A 775 -17.47 -2.34 -14.25
C CYS A 775 -17.92 -3.21 -13.07
N THR A 776 -17.65 -2.76 -11.84
CA THR A 776 -18.11 -3.42 -10.61
C THR A 776 -19.63 -3.48 -10.55
N ALA A 777 -20.32 -2.36 -10.77
CA ALA A 777 -21.78 -2.31 -10.73
C ALA A 777 -22.43 -3.22 -11.81
N LEU A 778 -21.91 -3.21 -13.03
CA LEU A 778 -22.36 -4.10 -14.11
C LEU A 778 -22.17 -5.55 -13.73
N ASN A 779 -20.96 -5.93 -13.33
CA ASN A 779 -20.64 -7.31 -13.02
C ASN A 779 -21.50 -7.87 -11.86
N TRP A 780 -21.75 -7.09 -10.81
CA TRP A 780 -22.59 -7.53 -9.70
C TRP A 780 -24.09 -7.53 -10.02
N LYS A 781 -24.55 -6.78 -11.03
CA LYS A 781 -25.96 -6.73 -11.44
C LYS A 781 -26.35 -7.76 -12.49
N GLN A 782 -25.39 -8.31 -13.24
CA GLN A 782 -25.70 -9.27 -14.30
C GLN A 782 -24.66 -10.40 -14.47
N PRO A 783 -25.11 -11.65 -14.66
CA PRO A 783 -24.26 -12.81 -14.93
C PRO A 783 -24.13 -13.23 -16.40
N ASN A 784 -24.78 -12.55 -17.34
CA ASN A 784 -24.97 -13.06 -18.70
C ASN A 784 -23.88 -12.63 -19.67
N TYR A 785 -23.29 -11.46 -19.48
CA TYR A 785 -22.34 -10.82 -20.40
C TYR A 785 -21.00 -10.54 -19.71
N PRO A 786 -19.86 -10.72 -20.40
CA PRO A 786 -18.55 -10.43 -19.86
C PRO A 786 -18.32 -8.92 -19.70
N VAL A 787 -17.56 -8.55 -18.66
CA VAL A 787 -17.15 -7.18 -18.37
C VAL A 787 -15.63 -7.06 -18.50
N LEU A 788 -15.18 -6.08 -19.28
CA LEU A 788 -13.78 -5.71 -19.49
C LEU A 788 -13.50 -4.35 -18.83
N LEU A 789 -12.35 -4.25 -18.14
CA LEU A 789 -11.87 -2.99 -17.59
C LEU A 789 -10.79 -2.41 -18.50
N CYS A 790 -10.97 -1.17 -18.96
CA CYS A 790 -10.00 -0.49 -19.81
C CYS A 790 -9.02 0.33 -18.96
N ASN A 791 -7.74 0.35 -19.36
CA ASN A 791 -6.68 1.12 -18.72
C ASN A 791 -5.74 1.74 -19.76
N ASP A 792 -5.60 3.06 -19.74
CA ASP A 792 -4.82 3.84 -20.73
C ASP A 792 -3.44 4.26 -20.24
N LEU A 793 -2.86 3.55 -19.27
CA LEU A 793 -1.52 3.86 -18.79
C LEU A 793 -0.52 3.96 -19.97
N GLY A 794 0.26 5.04 -20.02
CA GLY A 794 1.24 5.28 -21.09
C GLY A 794 0.73 6.09 -22.30
N ILE A 795 -0.54 6.50 -22.31
CA ILE A 795 -1.08 7.37 -23.37
C ILE A 795 -0.93 8.85 -22.98
N GLU A 796 -0.45 9.66 -23.93
CA GLU A 796 -0.46 11.11 -23.78
C GLU A 796 -1.91 11.61 -23.77
N GLN A 797 -2.39 12.09 -22.62
CA GLN A 797 -3.43 13.13 -22.61
C GLN A 797 -2.78 14.46 -23.06
N ALA A 798 -2.21 14.48 -24.26
CA ALA A 798 -1.96 15.73 -24.92
C ALA A 798 -3.34 16.31 -25.22
N MET A 799 -3.72 17.35 -24.49
CA MET A 799 -4.77 18.30 -24.87
C MET A 799 -4.37 19.06 -26.16
N SER A 800 -3.83 18.36 -27.15
CA SER A 800 -3.66 18.86 -28.49
C SER A 800 -5.04 18.74 -29.13
N GLU A 801 -5.73 19.88 -29.22
CA GLU A 801 -6.99 20.04 -29.97
C GLU A 801 -6.89 19.62 -31.46
N GLU A 802 -5.74 19.10 -31.91
CA GLU A 802 -5.38 18.78 -33.30
C GLU A 802 -4.93 17.32 -33.53
N ALA A 803 -4.90 16.44 -32.51
CA ALA A 803 -4.71 15.01 -32.79
C ALA A 803 -6.02 14.46 -33.39
N GLU A 804 -6.04 14.20 -34.69
CA GLU A 804 -7.19 13.60 -35.40
C GLU A 804 -7.44 12.16 -34.93
N TRP A 805 -8.01 12.00 -33.73
CA TRP A 805 -8.47 10.69 -33.29
C TRP A 805 -9.62 10.26 -34.20
N PRO A 806 -9.55 9.07 -34.82
CA PRO A 806 -10.64 8.60 -35.67
C PRO A 806 -11.96 8.50 -34.89
N VAL A 807 -11.90 8.14 -33.60
CA VAL A 807 -13.04 8.18 -32.65
C VAL A 807 -12.54 8.66 -31.29
N TYR A 808 -12.80 9.92 -30.94
CA TYR A 808 -12.51 10.46 -29.61
C TYR A 808 -13.53 9.99 -28.57
N SER A 809 -13.07 9.55 -27.39
CA SER A 809 -13.90 9.16 -26.25
C SER A 809 -13.46 9.90 -24.98
N SER A 810 -14.42 10.44 -24.25
CA SER A 810 -14.18 11.05 -22.94
C SER A 810 -14.18 9.99 -21.83
N GLY A 811 -13.57 10.27 -20.67
CA GLY A 811 -13.53 9.32 -19.54
C GLY A 811 -12.38 8.34 -19.56
N ARG A 812 -11.37 8.54 -20.41
CA ARG A 812 -10.12 7.76 -20.42
C ARG A 812 -9.37 7.98 -19.11
N THR A 813 -9.31 6.95 -18.26
CA THR A 813 -8.62 6.99 -16.98
C THR A 813 -7.32 6.19 -17.04
N THR A 814 -6.37 6.57 -16.19
CA THR A 814 -5.11 5.85 -16.01
C THR A 814 -5.02 5.37 -14.58
N THR A 815 -4.87 4.05 -14.40
CA THR A 815 -4.56 3.43 -13.11
C THR A 815 -3.33 2.54 -13.26
N SER A 816 -2.68 2.18 -12.15
CA SER A 816 -1.56 1.25 -12.23
C SER A 816 -2.03 -0.12 -12.73
N VAL A 817 -1.20 -0.81 -13.50
CA VAL A 817 -1.56 -2.13 -14.05
C VAL A 817 -1.81 -3.11 -12.90
N LYS A 818 -0.98 -3.07 -11.85
CA LYS A 818 -1.16 -3.83 -10.61
C LYS A 818 -2.55 -3.64 -10.01
N GLU A 819 -3.00 -2.40 -9.90
CA GLU A 819 -4.30 -2.07 -9.34
C GLU A 819 -5.45 -2.52 -10.25
N ALA A 820 -5.33 -2.31 -11.57
CA ALA A 820 -6.32 -2.80 -12.53
C ALA A 820 -6.46 -4.33 -12.48
N VAL A 821 -5.35 -5.07 -12.41
CA VAL A 821 -5.33 -6.53 -12.22
C VAL A 821 -5.99 -6.92 -10.91
N ARG A 822 -5.67 -6.24 -9.79
CA ARG A 822 -6.26 -6.50 -8.48
C ARG A 822 -7.78 -6.27 -8.47
N ILE A 823 -8.26 -5.18 -9.07
CA ILE A 823 -9.70 -4.89 -9.19
C ILE A 823 -10.39 -5.95 -10.04
N ALA A 824 -9.81 -6.32 -11.17
CA ALA A 824 -10.36 -7.33 -12.07
C ALA A 824 -10.40 -8.73 -11.42
N GLN A 825 -9.34 -9.12 -10.69
CA GLN A 825 -9.33 -10.38 -9.96
C GLN A 825 -10.35 -10.41 -8.83
N SER A 826 -10.41 -9.36 -8.01
CA SER A 826 -11.32 -9.31 -6.85
C SER A 826 -12.80 -9.32 -7.23
N ASN A 827 -13.15 -8.75 -8.38
CA ASN A 827 -14.52 -8.78 -8.91
C ASN A 827 -14.80 -9.90 -9.91
N ASN A 828 -13.82 -10.75 -10.25
CA ASN A 828 -13.93 -11.76 -11.31
C ASN A 828 -14.34 -11.19 -12.68
N PHE A 829 -13.77 -10.05 -13.06
CA PHE A 829 -13.92 -9.53 -14.42
C PHE A 829 -13.31 -10.50 -15.44
N MET A 830 -13.76 -10.39 -16.70
CA MET A 830 -13.28 -11.26 -17.77
C MET A 830 -11.83 -10.93 -18.15
N GLY A 831 -11.49 -9.65 -18.22
CA GLY A 831 -10.22 -9.22 -18.77
C GLY A 831 -9.96 -7.72 -18.66
N LEU A 832 -8.77 -7.33 -19.12
CA LEU A 832 -8.27 -5.97 -19.17
C LEU A 832 -8.02 -5.55 -20.62
N MET A 833 -8.29 -4.27 -20.91
CA MET A 833 -7.87 -3.64 -22.17
C MET A 833 -6.76 -2.64 -21.85
N CYS A 834 -5.58 -2.84 -22.43
CA CYS A 834 -4.40 -1.99 -22.20
C CYS A 834 -3.89 -1.40 -23.52
N SER A 835 -3.25 -0.23 -23.44
CA SER A 835 -2.60 0.39 -24.61
C SER A 835 -1.58 -0.55 -25.27
N SER A 836 -1.67 -0.73 -26.59
CA SER A 836 -0.69 -1.48 -27.39
C SER A 836 0.73 -0.97 -27.19
N ARG A 837 0.93 0.35 -27.20
CA ARG A 837 2.23 1.00 -26.93
C ARG A 837 2.82 0.56 -25.59
N LEU A 838 1.99 0.43 -24.54
CA LEU A 838 2.47 0.01 -23.22
C LEU A 838 2.96 -1.45 -23.26
N LEU A 839 2.21 -2.32 -23.94
CA LEU A 839 2.56 -3.73 -24.08
C LEU A 839 3.79 -3.95 -24.98
N GLU A 840 3.99 -3.09 -25.98
CA GLU A 840 5.21 -3.07 -26.80
C GLU A 840 6.43 -2.57 -26.02
N LEU A 841 6.27 -1.54 -25.19
CA LEU A 841 7.33 -1.03 -24.33
C LEU A 841 7.73 -2.03 -23.24
N VAL A 842 6.75 -2.74 -22.67
CA VAL A 842 6.96 -3.69 -21.58
C VAL A 842 6.19 -5.01 -21.84
N PRO A 843 6.75 -5.92 -22.65
CA PRO A 843 6.10 -7.20 -22.98
C PRO A 843 5.82 -8.09 -21.76
N ALA A 844 6.66 -8.03 -20.72
CA ALA A 844 6.50 -8.82 -19.49
C ALA A 844 5.19 -8.53 -18.73
N LEU A 845 4.50 -7.42 -19.02
CA LEU A 845 3.16 -7.15 -18.49
C LEU A 845 2.12 -8.16 -19.01
N ILE A 846 2.31 -8.68 -20.24
CA ILE A 846 1.39 -9.66 -20.85
C ILE A 846 1.38 -10.94 -20.00
N GLU A 847 2.56 -11.51 -19.73
CA GLU A 847 2.68 -12.70 -18.90
C GLU A 847 2.13 -12.47 -17.48
N SER A 848 2.36 -11.28 -16.91
CA SER A 848 1.88 -10.93 -15.57
C SER A 848 0.35 -10.85 -15.49
N VAL A 849 -0.30 -10.27 -16.51
CA VAL A 849 -1.77 -10.22 -16.60
C VAL A 849 -2.37 -11.60 -16.92
N LYS A 850 -1.73 -12.38 -17.79
CA LYS A 850 -2.17 -13.74 -18.13
C LYS A 850 -2.03 -14.72 -16.98
N THR A 851 -0.94 -14.65 -16.22
CA THR A 851 -0.74 -15.43 -14.99
C THR A 851 -1.80 -15.12 -13.94
N ALA A 852 -2.35 -13.90 -13.96
CA ALA A 852 -3.50 -13.51 -13.13
C ALA A 852 -4.84 -14.11 -13.60
N GLY A 853 -4.89 -14.83 -14.72
CA GLY A 853 -6.07 -15.48 -15.29
C GLY A 853 -7.08 -14.48 -15.84
N LEU A 854 -6.58 -13.46 -16.55
CA LEU A 854 -7.38 -12.40 -17.16
C LEU A 854 -7.11 -12.37 -18.66
N VAL A 855 -8.17 -12.20 -19.45
CA VAL A 855 -8.05 -11.96 -20.91
C VAL A 855 -7.42 -10.60 -21.13
N LEU A 856 -6.39 -10.50 -21.97
CA LEU A 856 -5.73 -9.24 -22.29
C LEU A 856 -6.02 -8.81 -23.73
N ILE A 857 -6.53 -7.59 -23.88
CA ILE A 857 -6.82 -6.98 -25.17
C ILE A 857 -5.91 -5.76 -25.36
N ALA A 858 -5.27 -5.68 -26.53
CA ALA A 858 -4.44 -4.55 -26.91
C ALA A 858 -5.27 -3.45 -27.59
N ASP A 859 -5.22 -2.22 -27.07
CA ASP A 859 -5.81 -1.04 -27.69
C ASP A 859 -4.82 -0.41 -28.69
N VAL A 860 -5.13 -0.52 -29.99
CA VAL A 860 -4.28 -0.06 -31.10
C VAL A 860 -4.74 1.32 -31.62
N THR A 861 -5.76 1.94 -31.00
CA THR A 861 -6.41 3.18 -31.46
C THR A 861 -5.48 4.39 -31.63
N ASN A 862 -4.29 4.34 -31.00
CA ASN A 862 -3.33 5.45 -30.94
C ASN A 862 -2.03 5.20 -31.73
N SER A 863 -1.91 4.11 -32.48
CA SER A 863 -0.70 3.83 -33.27
C SER A 863 -0.61 4.78 -34.49
N THR A 864 0.37 5.69 -34.48
CA THR A 864 0.52 6.79 -35.44
C THR A 864 1.09 6.38 -36.81
N THR A 865 1.51 5.14 -36.98
CA THR A 865 2.19 4.69 -38.20
C THR A 865 1.19 4.11 -39.20
N GLN A 866 0.75 4.93 -40.17
CA GLN A 866 -0.04 4.46 -41.32
C GLN A 866 0.67 3.33 -42.12
N GLU A 867 2.00 3.20 -42.02
CA GLU A 867 2.75 2.08 -42.59
C GLU A 867 2.66 0.77 -41.76
N GLN A 868 2.32 0.84 -40.46
CA GLN A 868 2.06 -0.33 -39.62
C GLN A 868 0.62 -0.81 -39.68
N VAL A 869 -0.36 0.05 -40.01
CA VAL A 869 -1.76 -0.38 -40.24
C VAL A 869 -1.88 -1.33 -41.44
N ALA A 870 -1.00 -1.21 -42.43
CA ALA A 870 -0.89 -2.17 -43.55
C ALA A 870 -0.11 -3.45 -43.18
N ARG A 871 0.78 -3.37 -42.17
CA ARG A 871 1.47 -4.52 -41.54
C ARG A 871 0.72 -5.12 -40.36
N ALA A 872 -0.44 -4.56 -39.97
CA ALA A 872 -1.41 -5.14 -39.04
C ALA A 872 -2.18 -6.31 -39.70
N SER A 873 -1.45 -7.08 -40.50
CA SER A 873 -1.79 -8.42 -40.95
C SER A 873 -1.03 -9.36 -40.03
N PHE A 874 -1.70 -9.85 -38.99
CA PHE A 874 -1.36 -11.00 -38.12
C PHE A 874 0.04 -11.13 -37.46
N ASP A 875 1.12 -10.50 -37.94
CA ASP A 875 2.52 -10.93 -37.68
C ASP A 875 3.40 -9.91 -36.91
N ALA A 876 2.87 -8.79 -36.40
CA ALA A 876 3.69 -7.70 -35.84
C ALA A 876 3.35 -7.22 -34.42
N LEU A 877 2.28 -7.74 -33.82
CA LEU A 877 1.94 -7.52 -32.41
C LEU A 877 2.37 -8.76 -31.61
N PRO A 878 2.60 -8.67 -30.29
CA PRO A 878 2.99 -9.84 -29.50
C PRO A 878 1.94 -10.94 -29.68
N ASP A 879 2.35 -12.12 -30.18
CA ASP A 879 1.48 -13.28 -30.46
C ASP A 879 0.71 -13.79 -29.22
N GLU A 880 0.99 -13.20 -28.06
CA GLU A 880 0.48 -13.58 -26.75
C GLU A 880 -0.75 -12.77 -26.28
N VAL A 881 -1.31 -11.82 -27.03
CA VAL A 881 -2.57 -11.14 -26.65
C VAL A 881 -3.82 -11.83 -27.19
N ASP A 882 -4.96 -11.72 -26.49
CA ASP A 882 -6.18 -12.48 -26.80
C ASP A 882 -7.14 -11.75 -27.78
N GLY A 883 -6.90 -10.46 -28.02
CA GLY A 883 -7.71 -9.62 -28.89
C GLY A 883 -7.12 -8.21 -29.09
N TYR A 884 -7.68 -7.47 -30.05
CA TYR A 884 -7.28 -6.10 -30.35
C TYR A 884 -8.47 -5.17 -30.60
N LEU A 885 -8.34 -3.91 -30.18
CA LEU A 885 -9.26 -2.83 -30.52
C LEU A 885 -8.66 -1.99 -31.65
N ASP A 886 -9.34 -1.98 -32.80
CA ASP A 886 -8.92 -1.29 -34.00
C ASP A 886 -9.36 0.20 -34.00
N ASN A 887 -8.68 1.02 -34.79
CA ASN A 887 -8.93 2.45 -35.02
C ASN A 887 -10.38 2.76 -35.44
N ASN A 888 -11.08 1.77 -36.01
CA ASN A 888 -12.46 1.87 -36.46
C ASN A 888 -13.49 1.58 -35.35
N ALA A 889 -13.07 1.51 -34.09
CA ALA A 889 -13.90 1.14 -32.94
C ALA A 889 -14.50 -0.28 -33.07
N VAL A 890 -13.69 -1.21 -33.60
CA VAL A 890 -14.04 -2.63 -33.69
C VAL A 890 -13.12 -3.41 -32.76
N LEU A 891 -13.71 -4.14 -31.83
CA LEU A 891 -13.02 -5.06 -30.93
C LEU A 891 -13.02 -6.46 -31.56
N ARG A 892 -11.85 -7.03 -31.82
CA ARG A 892 -11.70 -8.35 -32.42
C ARG A 892 -11.03 -9.31 -31.43
N PHE A 893 -11.62 -10.49 -31.28
CA PHE A 893 -11.05 -11.59 -30.50
C PHE A 893 -10.40 -12.63 -31.42
N HIS A 894 -9.33 -13.29 -30.94
CA HIS A 894 -8.70 -14.40 -31.66
C HIS A 894 -9.63 -15.63 -31.71
N GLU A 895 -9.47 -16.49 -32.72
CA GLU A 895 -10.30 -17.69 -32.91
C GLU A 895 -10.15 -18.71 -31.77
N SER A 896 -9.02 -18.69 -31.07
CA SER A 896 -8.76 -19.44 -29.83
C SER A 896 -8.22 -18.49 -28.76
N ILE A 897 -8.96 -18.33 -27.66
CA ILE A 897 -8.49 -17.65 -26.46
C ILE A 897 -7.89 -18.72 -25.55
N ASP A 898 -6.56 -18.72 -25.40
CA ASP A 898 -5.88 -19.55 -24.40
C ASP A 898 -6.00 -18.84 -23.04
N MET A 899 -6.86 -19.39 -22.17
CA MET A 899 -7.10 -18.89 -20.80
C MET A 899 -6.46 -19.75 -19.72
#